data_AF-A0A521DX22-F1
#
_entry.id   AF-A0A521DX22-F1
#
_cell.length_a   1.000
_cell.length_b   1.000
_cell.length_c   1.000
_cell.angle_alpha   90.00
_cell.angle_beta   90.00
_cell.angle_gamma   90.00
#
_symmetry.space_group_name_H-M   'P 1'
#
loop_
_entity.id
_entity.type
_entity.pdbx_description
1 polymer ?
#
loop_
_entity_poly.entity_id
_entity_poly.type
_entity_poly.pdbx_seq_one_letter_code
_entity_poly.pdbx_strand_id
1 'polypeptide(L)'
;MKSLKLISSAIAMLICFVTMAQERTITGIITDETKLAVPGVNIFNQASKAIATTDFDGKYSIQAKTGDMLVFTFIGYKKQSQKVQNSNIINIKLFPESSSLQEVVVVGYGTSESASDYSARSYERAERRREKKEAKQAAASVALQGRAAGLQVQSNVGYVANSNFQMPRESPSISPKNEPMYIIDGVPAKANQMAKINPNDIKDLKVLKDEAATSIYGSKASNGVVVISTKNEMYKNLSEKELDKKLNIIPIPTEPTQEDYDSFVENAFESPKTAPLSTFSIDVDNASYTNIRRFLNNGQQVPKDAVRVEEMVNFFKYTYPQPKNEHPFSINTEVSDSPWNSNNKILKIGLQGKNIPTNDLPASNLVFLIDVSGSMGDMNKLPLLKQSMKILVNELRAKDKVSIVVYAGAAGMVLPPTSGDEKTTIINALDNLQSGGSTAGGAGIELAYKTATENFIKGGNNRVILATDGDFNVGSASNSDMEKLIEDKRKTGVFLTCLGYGMGNYKDSKMEILADKGNGNYAYIDNIQEANRFLGKEFKGSMFAIAKDVKIQIEFNPKQVQAYRLIGYENRKLRPEDFKNDAIDAGELGSNHTVTALYEIIPAGVKSNYLAEQPDDLKYTKTEPSSNNYSNELATIKFRYKKPDGDKSIEMVQTIENKSVALEKSSDDMKFSSAVAWFGLKLRDSKLIADKSSEEIVKLAKQGNSNDSEGYKAEFIRLVEGAKQYN
;
A
#
# COMPACT_ATOMS: atom_id res chain seq x y z
N MET A 1 70.70 34.97 -6.20
CA MET A 1 69.48 35.72 -6.63
C MET A 1 68.55 34.93 -7.57
N LYS A 2 69.04 34.05 -8.46
CA LYS A 2 68.14 33.24 -9.32
C LYS A 2 67.27 32.22 -8.57
N SER A 3 67.80 31.59 -7.51
CA SER A 3 67.06 30.63 -6.68
C SER A 3 65.92 31.26 -5.89
N LEU A 4 66.11 32.48 -5.37
CA LEU A 4 65.09 33.19 -4.58
C LEU A 4 63.87 33.62 -5.42
N LYS A 5 64.08 33.96 -6.71
CA LYS A 5 63.01 34.27 -7.65
C LYS A 5 62.19 33.03 -8.03
N LEU A 6 62.84 31.87 -8.17
CA LEU A 6 62.15 30.59 -8.43
C LEU A 6 61.29 30.15 -7.23
N ILE A 7 61.79 30.29 -6.00
CA ILE A 7 61.04 29.96 -4.78
C ILE A 7 59.86 30.92 -4.60
N SER A 8 60.05 32.23 -4.82
CA SER A 8 58.97 33.21 -4.76
C SER A 8 57.89 32.94 -5.82
N SER A 9 58.28 32.56 -7.04
CA SER A 9 57.33 32.22 -8.09
C SER A 9 56.57 30.92 -7.81
N ALA A 10 57.24 29.93 -7.21
CA ALA A 10 56.60 28.67 -6.79
C ALA A 10 55.61 28.89 -5.64
N ILE A 11 55.95 29.74 -4.65
CA ILE A 11 55.06 30.09 -3.55
C ILE A 11 53.85 30.90 -4.04
N ALA A 12 54.05 31.87 -4.94
CA ALA A 12 52.94 32.62 -5.54
C ALA A 12 52.01 31.71 -6.36
N MET A 13 52.57 30.75 -7.10
CA MET A 13 51.80 29.78 -7.85
C MET A 13 51.03 28.82 -6.91
N LEU A 14 51.64 28.38 -5.81
CA LEU A 14 50.99 27.56 -4.78
C LEU A 14 49.83 28.31 -4.08
N ILE A 15 49.99 29.61 -3.79
CA ILE A 15 48.95 30.45 -3.18
C ILE A 15 47.78 30.69 -4.16
N CYS A 16 48.04 30.78 -5.46
CA CYS A 16 46.99 30.81 -6.50
C CYS A 16 46.22 29.49 -6.62
N PHE A 17 46.83 28.33 -6.30
CA PHE A 17 46.12 27.04 -6.30
C PHE A 17 45.26 26.83 -5.05
N VAL A 18 45.66 27.36 -3.88
CA VAL A 18 44.89 27.18 -2.62
C VAL A 18 43.62 28.05 -2.58
N THR A 19 43.60 29.19 -3.29
CA THR A 19 42.45 30.12 -3.29
C THR A 19 41.29 29.70 -4.21
N MET A 20 41.49 28.74 -5.12
CA MET A 20 40.45 28.26 -6.05
C MET A 20 39.72 26.99 -5.57
N ALA A 21 40.04 26.45 -4.38
CA ALA A 21 39.61 25.13 -3.94
C ALA A 21 38.82 25.08 -2.61
N GLN A 22 38.29 26.21 -2.12
CA GLN A 22 37.53 26.23 -0.87
C GLN A 22 36.08 25.77 -1.08
N GLU A 23 35.65 24.76 -0.31
CA GLU A 23 34.26 24.32 -0.26
C GLU A 23 33.40 25.36 0.46
N ARG A 24 32.20 25.59 -0.06
CA ARG A 24 31.23 26.52 0.53
C ARG A 24 29.84 25.92 0.50
N THR A 25 29.02 26.39 1.43
CA THR A 25 27.64 25.93 1.57
C THR A 25 26.75 26.67 0.59
N ILE A 26 26.21 25.93 -0.37
CA ILE A 26 25.20 26.38 -1.32
C ILE A 26 23.82 26.07 -0.72
N THR A 27 22.93 27.05 -0.76
CA THR A 27 21.55 26.93 -0.29
C THR A 27 20.58 27.32 -1.38
N GLY A 28 19.31 26.99 -1.21
CA GLY A 28 18.27 27.48 -2.12
C GLY A 28 16.93 26.82 -1.87
N ILE A 29 15.93 27.24 -2.66
CA ILE A 29 14.57 26.70 -2.65
C ILE A 29 14.30 26.07 -4.01
N ILE A 30 13.68 24.89 -3.99
CA ILE A 30 13.23 24.19 -5.19
C ILE A 30 11.72 24.24 -5.27
N THR A 31 11.20 24.77 -6.38
CA THR A 31 9.77 24.90 -6.63
C THR A 31 9.37 24.22 -7.94
N ASP A 32 8.09 23.92 -8.09
CA ASP A 32 7.51 23.42 -9.33
C ASP A 32 7.13 24.57 -10.30
N GLU A 33 6.39 24.22 -11.35
CA GLU A 33 5.88 25.18 -12.33
C GLU A 33 4.88 26.20 -11.78
N THR A 34 4.15 25.81 -10.74
CA THR A 34 3.11 26.59 -10.05
C THR A 34 3.66 27.47 -8.92
N LYS A 35 4.99 27.44 -8.69
CA LYS A 35 5.72 28.11 -7.60
C LYS A 35 5.50 27.47 -6.21
N LEU A 36 4.98 26.25 -6.16
CA LEU A 36 4.89 25.48 -4.93
C LEU A 36 6.23 24.81 -4.62
N ALA A 37 6.59 24.75 -3.34
CA ALA A 37 7.81 24.09 -2.89
C ALA A 37 7.76 22.58 -3.16
N VAL A 38 8.88 22.00 -3.59
CA VAL A 38 8.99 20.56 -3.88
C VAL A 38 9.89 19.90 -2.82
N PRO A 39 9.31 19.18 -1.85
CA PRO A 39 10.07 18.44 -0.85
C PRO A 39 10.65 17.13 -1.40
N GLY A 40 11.77 16.66 -0.84
CA GLY A 40 12.39 15.37 -1.19
C GLY A 40 13.15 15.32 -2.51
N VAL A 41 13.44 16.47 -3.14
CA VAL A 41 14.28 16.54 -4.34
C VAL A 41 15.71 16.15 -3.98
N ASN A 42 16.30 15.20 -4.71
CA ASN A 42 17.70 14.82 -4.53
C ASN A 42 18.62 15.81 -5.25
N ILE A 43 19.57 16.38 -4.51
CA ILE A 43 20.64 17.24 -5.03
C ILE A 43 21.95 16.46 -4.96
N PHE A 44 22.56 16.24 -6.12
CA PHE A 44 23.82 15.52 -6.24
C PHE A 44 24.91 16.44 -6.82
N ASN A 45 25.99 16.62 -6.08
CA ASN A 45 27.19 17.26 -6.61
C ASN A 45 28.01 16.24 -7.41
N GLN A 46 28.11 16.42 -8.74
CA GLN A 46 28.81 15.47 -9.60
C GLN A 46 30.30 15.32 -9.29
N ALA A 47 30.95 16.38 -8.81
CA ALA A 47 32.38 16.43 -8.55
C ALA A 47 32.72 15.80 -7.20
N SER A 48 32.13 16.29 -6.10
CA SER A 48 32.40 15.80 -4.74
C SER A 48 31.64 14.53 -4.36
N LYS A 49 30.62 14.13 -5.15
CA LYS A 49 29.66 13.07 -4.82
C LYS A 49 28.79 13.35 -3.59
N ALA A 50 28.80 14.59 -3.07
CA ALA A 50 27.92 14.98 -1.98
C ALA A 50 26.44 14.89 -2.40
N ILE A 51 25.60 14.47 -1.46
CA ILE A 51 24.14 14.34 -1.65
C ILE A 51 23.45 15.19 -0.58
N ALA A 52 22.40 15.91 -0.98
CA ALA A 52 21.47 16.58 -0.09
C ALA A 52 20.03 16.37 -0.59
N THR A 53 19.04 16.64 0.26
CA THR A 53 17.61 16.57 -0.08
C THR A 53 16.88 17.83 0.36
N THR A 54 15.80 18.21 -0.32
CA THR A 54 14.96 19.33 0.12
C THR A 54 14.07 18.96 1.31
N ASP A 55 13.84 19.92 2.20
CA ASP A 55 12.86 19.86 3.29
C ASP A 55 11.42 20.19 2.83
N PHE A 56 10.47 20.29 3.77
CA PHE A 56 9.05 20.60 3.50
C PHE A 56 8.80 21.96 2.83
N ASP A 57 9.68 22.94 3.07
CA ASP A 57 9.60 24.26 2.45
C ASP A 57 10.35 24.29 1.10
N GLY A 58 10.82 23.12 0.62
CA GLY A 58 11.62 23.00 -0.59
C GLY A 58 13.05 23.53 -0.44
N LYS A 59 13.51 23.82 0.79
CA LYS A 59 14.84 24.36 1.06
C LYS A 59 15.88 23.25 1.08
N TYR A 60 17.10 23.53 0.62
CA TYR A 60 18.24 22.62 0.71
C TYR A 60 19.53 23.34 1.10
N SER A 61 20.52 22.54 1.54
CA SER A 61 21.89 22.98 1.84
C SER A 61 22.88 21.90 1.42
N ILE A 62 23.90 22.25 0.63
CA ILE A 62 24.92 21.31 0.12
C ILE A 62 26.30 21.97 0.04
N GLN A 63 27.37 21.23 0.34
CA GLN A 63 28.75 21.71 0.15
C GLN A 63 29.17 21.56 -1.32
N ALA A 64 29.64 22.65 -1.94
CA ALA A 64 30.13 22.66 -3.31
C ALA A 64 31.19 23.74 -3.56
N LYS A 65 32.00 23.57 -4.61
CA LYS A 65 33.02 24.53 -5.08
C LYS A 65 32.52 25.27 -6.31
N THR A 66 33.08 26.46 -6.57
CA THR A 66 32.83 27.19 -7.81
C THR A 66 33.21 26.32 -9.00
N GLY A 67 32.28 26.12 -9.92
CA GLY A 67 32.47 25.26 -11.08
C GLY A 67 31.86 23.87 -10.97
N ASP A 68 31.49 23.42 -9.77
CA ASP A 68 30.80 22.14 -9.56
C ASP A 68 29.43 22.13 -10.25
N MET A 69 29.01 20.96 -10.72
CA MET A 69 27.69 20.76 -11.31
C MET A 69 26.76 20.07 -10.31
N LEU A 70 25.72 20.80 -9.89
CA LEU A 70 24.64 20.28 -9.05
C LEU A 70 23.55 19.72 -9.95
N VAL A 71 23.16 18.48 -9.70
CA VAL A 71 22.10 17.77 -10.39
C VAL A 71 20.91 17.65 -9.44
N PHE A 72 19.74 18.09 -9.89
CA PHE A 72 18.49 18.05 -9.15
C PHE A 72 17.57 17.03 -9.80
N THR A 73 17.21 16.00 -9.06
CA THR A 73 16.37 14.90 -9.54
C THR A 73 15.24 14.64 -8.56
N PHE A 74 14.04 14.55 -9.10
CA PHE A 74 12.86 14.16 -8.35
C PHE A 74 11.95 13.36 -9.28
N ILE A 75 11.32 12.31 -8.75
CA ILE A 75 10.50 11.40 -9.55
C ILE A 75 9.35 12.20 -10.17
N GLY A 76 9.10 12.00 -11.46
CA GLY A 76 8.08 12.74 -12.21
C GLY A 76 8.50 14.12 -12.71
N TYR A 77 9.76 14.54 -12.48
CA TYR A 77 10.29 15.83 -12.95
C TYR A 77 11.57 15.66 -13.77
N LYS A 78 11.72 16.49 -14.80
CA LYS A 78 12.90 16.53 -15.65
C LYS A 78 14.11 16.88 -14.79
N LYS A 79 15.14 16.03 -14.85
CA LYS A 79 16.45 16.30 -14.25
C LYS A 79 16.93 17.70 -14.64
N GLN A 80 17.15 18.55 -13.64
CA GLN A 80 17.75 19.87 -13.82
C GLN A 80 19.22 19.81 -13.42
N SER A 81 20.06 20.60 -14.06
CA SER A 81 21.49 20.69 -13.72
C SER A 81 21.92 22.15 -13.70
N GLN A 82 22.58 22.57 -12.63
CA GLN A 82 23.04 23.94 -12.45
C GLN A 82 24.50 23.96 -12.01
N LYS A 83 25.31 24.76 -12.71
CA LYS A 83 26.70 24.98 -12.34
C LYS A 83 26.78 26.02 -11.21
N VAL A 84 27.60 25.74 -10.19
CA VAL A 84 27.85 26.65 -9.08
C VAL A 84 28.70 27.82 -9.57
N GLN A 85 28.11 29.02 -9.59
CA GLN A 85 28.76 30.29 -9.93
C GLN A 85 29.07 31.06 -8.65
N ASN A 86 29.31 32.37 -8.69
CA ASN A 86 29.73 33.14 -7.49
C ASN A 86 28.67 33.25 -6.39
N SER A 87 27.39 33.00 -6.67
CA SER A 87 26.30 33.02 -5.66
C SER A 87 26.31 31.77 -4.77
N ASN A 88 26.04 31.97 -3.47
CA ASN A 88 25.78 30.88 -2.51
C ASN A 88 24.30 30.45 -2.48
N ILE A 89 23.44 31.15 -3.22
CA ILE A 89 22.01 30.85 -3.32
C ILE A 89 21.68 30.44 -4.75
N ILE A 90 21.10 29.24 -4.90
CA ILE A 90 20.68 28.68 -6.18
C ILE A 90 19.25 28.13 -6.02
N ASN A 91 18.27 28.89 -6.51
CA ASN A 91 16.88 28.43 -6.56
C ASN A 91 16.63 27.70 -7.89
N ILE A 92 15.92 26.58 -7.82
CA ILE A 92 15.66 25.73 -8.99
C ILE A 92 14.16 25.59 -9.20
N LYS A 93 13.74 25.70 -10.46
CA LYS A 93 12.39 25.39 -10.89
C LYS A 93 12.39 24.04 -11.58
N LEU A 94 11.67 23.06 -11.03
CA LEU A 94 11.49 21.76 -11.66
C LEU A 94 10.30 21.78 -12.61
N PHE A 95 10.44 21.08 -13.72
CA PHE A 95 9.39 20.91 -14.71
C PHE A 95 9.00 19.43 -14.77
N PRO A 96 7.70 19.09 -14.84
CA PRO A 96 7.25 17.72 -14.92
C PRO A 96 7.83 17.03 -16.16
N GLU A 97 8.23 15.78 -16.00
CA GLU A 97 8.71 14.94 -17.08
C GLU A 97 7.53 14.26 -17.75
N SER A 98 7.13 14.78 -18.92
CA SER A 98 6.12 14.17 -19.78
C SER A 98 6.74 13.02 -20.60
N SER A 99 7.30 12.01 -19.93
CA SER A 99 7.79 10.75 -20.52
C SER A 99 7.85 9.65 -19.45
N SER A 100 7.32 8.47 -19.78
CA SER A 100 7.39 7.24 -18.99
C SER A 100 8.84 6.84 -18.72
N LEU A 101 9.17 6.57 -17.45
CA LEU A 101 10.47 6.07 -17.00
C LEU A 101 10.89 4.83 -17.82
N GLN A 102 12.03 4.89 -18.49
CA GLN A 102 12.69 3.72 -19.08
C GLN A 102 13.63 3.13 -18.04
N GLU A 103 13.41 1.88 -17.65
CA GLU A 103 14.29 1.12 -16.77
C GLU A 103 15.46 0.56 -17.59
N VAL A 104 16.69 0.87 -17.18
CA VAL A 104 17.92 0.29 -17.74
C VAL A 104 18.40 -0.79 -16.78
N VAL A 105 18.19 -2.06 -17.14
CA VAL A 105 18.82 -3.18 -16.43
C VAL A 105 20.15 -3.49 -17.11
N VAL A 106 21.24 -3.22 -16.39
CA VAL A 106 22.59 -3.68 -16.76
C VAL A 106 22.75 -5.10 -16.22
N VAL A 107 22.75 -6.09 -17.12
CA VAL A 107 23.12 -7.47 -16.78
C VAL A 107 24.55 -7.70 -17.23
N GLY A 108 25.48 -7.72 -16.27
CA GLY A 108 26.84 -8.22 -16.48
C GLY A 108 26.92 -9.68 -16.08
N TYR A 109 27.09 -10.59 -17.05
CA TYR A 109 27.53 -11.96 -16.77
C TYR A 109 29.03 -12.07 -17.07
N GLY A 110 29.81 -12.31 -16.02
CA GLY A 110 31.16 -12.85 -16.14
C GLY A 110 31.09 -14.36 -16.40
N THR A 111 31.83 -14.84 -17.38
CA THR A 111 31.97 -16.25 -17.71
C THR A 111 33.09 -16.90 -16.90
N SER A 112 32.86 -18.13 -16.43
CA SER A 112 33.94 -19.09 -16.16
C SER A 112 33.50 -20.49 -16.55
N GLU A 113 34.47 -21.27 -17.03
CA GLU A 113 34.37 -22.47 -17.86
C GLU A 113 34.16 -23.79 -17.08
N SER A 114 33.35 -24.66 -17.71
CA SER A 114 33.56 -26.09 -17.98
C SER A 114 33.47 -27.23 -16.92
N ALA A 115 32.50 -28.11 -17.23
CA ALA A 115 32.57 -29.58 -17.38
C ALA A 115 32.38 -30.53 -16.17
N SER A 116 31.31 -31.37 -16.21
CA SER A 116 31.39 -32.80 -16.62
C SER A 116 30.06 -33.58 -16.44
N ASP A 117 29.48 -33.92 -17.59
CA ASP A 117 28.93 -35.19 -18.12
C ASP A 117 28.19 -36.31 -17.32
N TYR A 118 27.15 -36.78 -18.00
CA TYR A 118 26.49 -38.11 -18.09
C TYR A 118 25.37 -38.62 -17.14
N SER A 119 24.17 -38.59 -17.74
CA SER A 119 23.23 -39.71 -18.02
C SER A 119 21.91 -39.70 -17.22
N ALA A 120 20.71 -39.48 -17.79
CA ALA A 120 20.01 -39.90 -19.02
C ALA A 120 19.01 -41.04 -18.74
N ARG A 121 17.71 -40.76 -18.97
CA ARG A 121 16.73 -41.58 -19.73
C ARG A 121 15.28 -41.08 -19.54
N SER A 122 14.81 -40.15 -20.40
CA SER A 122 13.37 -39.94 -20.67
C SER A 122 13.00 -38.94 -21.80
N TYR A 123 13.84 -38.70 -22.84
CA TYR A 123 13.55 -37.64 -23.85
C TYR A 123 13.42 -38.05 -25.33
N GLU A 124 13.30 -39.34 -25.68
CA GLU A 124 13.25 -39.75 -27.10
C GLU A 124 11.86 -39.74 -27.79
N ARG A 125 10.80 -39.28 -27.12
CA ARG A 125 9.45 -39.19 -27.72
C ARG A 125 8.98 -37.75 -28.01
N ALA A 126 9.73 -36.73 -27.55
CA ALA A 126 9.40 -35.31 -27.74
C ALA A 126 10.02 -34.71 -29.03
N GLU A 127 11.22 -35.15 -29.42
CA GLU A 127 11.98 -34.59 -30.55
C GLU A 127 11.29 -34.80 -31.91
N ARG A 128 10.72 -35.99 -32.17
CA ARG A 128 10.00 -36.27 -33.44
C ARG A 128 8.73 -35.44 -33.66
N ARG A 129 8.18 -34.79 -32.63
CA ARG A 129 7.05 -33.85 -32.76
C ARG A 129 7.51 -32.41 -33.01
N ARG A 130 8.74 -32.05 -32.65
CA ARG A 130 9.34 -30.73 -32.88
C ARG A 130 9.74 -30.53 -34.34
N GLU A 131 10.42 -31.51 -34.93
CA GLU A 131 10.87 -31.43 -36.34
C GLU A 131 9.71 -31.24 -37.32
N LYS A 132 8.57 -31.92 -37.10
CA LYS A 132 7.35 -31.73 -37.93
C LYS A 132 6.68 -30.38 -37.75
N LYS A 133 6.89 -29.71 -36.61
CA LYS A 133 6.27 -28.41 -36.29
C LYS A 133 7.12 -27.26 -36.85
N GLU A 134 8.44 -27.39 -36.77
CA GLU A 134 9.42 -26.43 -37.31
C GLU A 134 9.44 -26.44 -38.84
N ALA A 135 9.35 -27.61 -39.48
CA ALA A 135 9.24 -27.72 -40.94
C ALA A 135 7.95 -27.06 -41.49
N LYS A 136 6.85 -27.08 -40.73
CA LYS A 136 5.58 -26.46 -41.11
C LYS A 136 5.58 -24.93 -40.89
N GLN A 137 6.40 -24.44 -39.96
CA GLN A 137 6.58 -22.99 -39.69
C GLN A 137 7.55 -22.33 -40.68
N ALA A 138 8.62 -23.00 -41.08
CA ALA A 138 9.54 -22.50 -42.12
C ALA A 138 8.83 -22.31 -43.47
N ALA A 139 7.84 -23.15 -43.80
CA ALA A 139 7.04 -23.01 -45.01
C ALA A 139 6.10 -21.77 -44.99
N ALA A 140 5.69 -21.30 -43.81
CA ALA A 140 4.78 -20.16 -43.66
C ALA A 140 5.51 -18.80 -43.75
N SER A 141 6.75 -18.72 -43.24
CA SER A 141 7.57 -17.50 -43.34
C SER A 141 8.03 -17.22 -44.77
N VAL A 142 8.31 -18.27 -45.55
CA VAL A 142 8.71 -18.15 -46.97
C VAL A 142 7.53 -17.72 -47.85
N ALA A 143 6.29 -18.09 -47.52
CA ALA A 143 5.10 -17.74 -48.31
C ALA A 143 4.70 -16.25 -48.23
N LEU A 144 5.03 -15.55 -47.13
CA LEU A 144 4.68 -14.14 -46.92
C LEU A 144 5.69 -13.17 -47.54
N GLN A 145 6.95 -13.59 -47.71
CA GLN A 145 8.02 -12.77 -48.28
C GLN A 145 7.83 -12.51 -49.79
N GLY A 146 7.01 -13.32 -50.48
CA GLY A 146 6.74 -13.20 -51.92
C GLY A 146 5.52 -12.36 -52.31
N ARG A 147 4.76 -11.78 -51.36
CA ARG A 147 3.48 -11.12 -51.64
C ARG A 147 3.42 -9.61 -51.41
N ALA A 148 4.49 -9.01 -50.87
CA ALA A 148 4.60 -7.55 -50.73
C ALA A 148 6.04 -7.11 -50.96
N ALA A 149 6.25 -6.17 -51.89
CA ALA A 149 7.56 -5.58 -52.12
C ALA A 149 8.01 -4.80 -50.86
N GLY A 150 9.18 -5.16 -50.31
CA GLY A 150 9.81 -4.47 -49.18
C GLY A 150 9.67 -5.11 -47.80
N LEU A 151 9.21 -6.36 -47.68
CA LEU A 151 9.13 -7.09 -46.40
C LEU A 151 10.40 -7.94 -46.13
N GLN A 152 11.10 -7.71 -45.02
CA GLN A 152 12.13 -8.62 -44.49
C GLN A 152 11.65 -9.28 -43.19
N VAL A 153 11.82 -10.61 -43.07
CA VAL A 153 11.47 -11.40 -41.88
C VAL A 153 12.75 -12.09 -41.38
N GLN A 154 13.17 -11.82 -40.15
CA GLN A 154 14.29 -12.51 -39.48
C GLN A 154 13.75 -13.59 -38.54
N SER A 155 14.30 -14.80 -38.66
CA SER A 155 13.90 -15.99 -37.90
C SER A 155 14.84 -16.23 -36.72
N ASN A 156 14.35 -16.06 -35.48
CA ASN A 156 14.86 -16.79 -34.29
C ASN A 156 13.93 -16.70 -33.05
N VAL A 157 13.44 -17.88 -32.65
CA VAL A 157 13.14 -18.42 -31.29
C VAL A 157 12.09 -17.74 -30.36
N GLY A 158 10.96 -18.46 -30.14
CA GLY A 158 10.13 -18.41 -28.92
C GLY A 158 8.91 -17.47 -28.95
N TYR A 159 7.70 -17.99 -28.71
CA TYR A 159 6.47 -17.18 -28.56
C TYR A 159 6.48 -16.44 -27.22
N VAL A 160 6.98 -15.20 -27.22
CA VAL A 160 6.62 -14.11 -26.31
C VAL A 160 6.34 -12.90 -27.20
N ALA A 161 5.28 -12.14 -26.92
CA ALA A 161 4.87 -11.00 -27.73
C ALA A 161 5.95 -9.90 -27.70
N ASN A 162 6.87 -9.95 -28.66
CA ASN A 162 7.70 -8.82 -29.07
C ASN A 162 7.28 -8.43 -30.48
N SER A 163 6.60 -7.29 -30.57
CA SER A 163 6.13 -6.65 -31.80
C SER A 163 7.31 -6.10 -32.60
N ASN A 164 7.93 -6.91 -33.45
CA ASN A 164 8.89 -6.43 -34.45
C ASN A 164 8.32 -6.63 -35.86
N PHE A 165 7.29 -5.84 -36.19
CA PHE A 165 6.92 -5.53 -37.56
C PHE A 165 7.61 -4.20 -37.94
N GLN A 166 8.72 -4.27 -38.67
CA GLN A 166 9.44 -3.07 -39.10
C GLN A 166 8.88 -2.57 -40.45
N MET A 167 8.31 -1.36 -40.43
CA MET A 167 8.07 -0.57 -41.63
C MET A 167 9.40 0.09 -42.04
N PRO A 168 9.78 0.14 -43.33
CA PRO A 168 11.03 0.78 -43.74
C PRO A 168 11.00 2.27 -43.43
N ARG A 169 11.85 2.71 -42.48
CA ARG A 169 12.24 4.12 -42.23
C ARG A 169 13.73 4.17 -41.88
N GLU A 170 14.41 5.21 -42.34
CA GLU A 170 15.81 5.50 -42.07
C GLU A 170 16.02 5.99 -40.62
N SER A 171 15.95 5.09 -39.62
CA SER A 171 16.64 5.14 -38.31
C SER A 171 16.00 4.19 -37.29
N PRO A 172 16.78 3.45 -36.47
CA PRO A 172 16.24 2.50 -35.51
C PRO A 172 15.99 3.17 -34.15
N SER A 173 14.74 3.23 -33.72
CA SER A 173 14.39 3.49 -32.31
C SER A 173 13.08 2.80 -31.98
N ILE A 174 13.16 1.79 -31.11
CA ILE A 174 12.06 0.92 -30.70
C ILE A 174 11.48 1.50 -29.40
N SER A 175 10.25 2.00 -29.45
CA SER A 175 9.42 2.29 -28.28
C SER A 175 8.02 1.73 -28.52
N PRO A 176 7.35 1.08 -27.54
CA PRO A 176 6.06 0.39 -27.72
C PRO A 176 4.85 1.29 -28.03
N LYS A 177 5.05 2.58 -28.31
CA LYS A 177 4.00 3.60 -28.42
C LYS A 177 3.59 3.96 -29.85
N ASN A 178 4.05 3.19 -30.84
CA ASN A 178 3.91 3.49 -32.27
C ASN A 178 3.28 2.35 -33.08
N GLU A 179 2.32 1.62 -32.51
CA GLU A 179 1.58 0.57 -33.22
C GLU A 179 0.55 1.16 -34.21
N PRO A 180 0.47 0.65 -35.46
CA PRO A 180 -0.57 1.04 -36.41
C PRO A 180 -1.91 0.42 -36.02
N MET A 181 -3.01 1.05 -36.44
CA MET A 181 -4.35 0.49 -36.27
C MET A 181 -4.58 -0.67 -37.25
N TYR A 182 -5.11 -1.81 -36.79
CA TYR A 182 -5.44 -2.94 -37.67
C TYR A 182 -6.93 -2.98 -37.98
N ILE A 183 -7.29 -3.19 -39.24
CA ILE A 183 -8.66 -3.42 -39.70
C ILE A 183 -8.71 -4.76 -40.43
N ILE A 184 -9.57 -5.68 -40.02
CA ILE A 184 -9.76 -7.00 -40.64
C ILE A 184 -11.17 -7.08 -41.20
N ASP A 185 -11.33 -7.20 -42.52
CA ASP A 185 -12.64 -7.25 -43.20
C ASP A 185 -13.63 -6.13 -42.77
N GLY A 186 -13.09 -4.95 -42.47
CA GLY A 186 -13.85 -3.78 -42.00
C GLY A 186 -14.03 -3.68 -40.48
N VAL A 187 -13.53 -4.63 -39.69
CA VAL A 187 -13.62 -4.65 -38.22
C VAL A 187 -12.29 -4.18 -37.60
N PRO A 188 -12.30 -3.20 -36.66
CA PRO A 188 -11.11 -2.84 -35.90
C PRO A 188 -10.58 -4.01 -35.07
N ALA A 189 -9.27 -4.22 -35.12
CA ALA A 189 -8.61 -5.34 -34.46
C ALA A 189 -7.34 -4.90 -33.70
N LYS A 190 -6.99 -5.67 -32.68
CA LYS A 190 -5.75 -5.56 -31.89
C LYS A 190 -4.61 -6.31 -32.55
N ALA A 191 -3.37 -5.95 -32.20
CA ALA A 191 -2.16 -6.59 -32.74
C ALA A 191 -2.12 -8.12 -32.49
N ASN A 192 -2.59 -8.56 -31.33
CA ASN A 192 -2.70 -9.98 -30.98
C ASN A 192 -3.78 -10.73 -31.79
N GLN A 193 -4.86 -10.06 -32.17
CA GLN A 193 -5.89 -10.59 -33.08
C GLN A 193 -5.34 -10.75 -34.49
N MET A 194 -4.62 -9.75 -35.01
CA MET A 194 -3.94 -9.82 -36.30
C MET A 194 -2.95 -11.00 -36.35
N ALA A 195 -2.13 -11.15 -35.31
CA ALA A 195 -1.11 -12.21 -35.23
C ALA A 195 -1.67 -13.65 -35.23
N LYS A 196 -2.98 -13.82 -35.00
CA LYS A 196 -3.66 -15.12 -34.97
C LYS A 196 -4.40 -15.45 -36.27
N ILE A 197 -4.50 -14.50 -37.22
CA ILE A 197 -5.06 -14.79 -38.54
C ILE A 197 -4.14 -15.76 -39.27
N ASN A 198 -4.71 -16.82 -39.82
CA ASN A 198 -3.98 -17.73 -40.68
C ASN A 198 -3.53 -17.00 -41.97
N PRO A 199 -2.23 -16.97 -42.29
CA PRO A 199 -1.73 -16.26 -43.47
C PRO A 199 -2.34 -16.73 -44.81
N ASN A 200 -2.74 -18.00 -44.91
CA ASN A 200 -3.35 -18.55 -46.12
C ASN A 200 -4.74 -18.00 -46.42
N ASP A 201 -5.37 -17.41 -45.41
CA ASP A 201 -6.70 -16.85 -45.46
C ASP A 201 -6.71 -15.38 -45.85
N ILE A 202 -5.54 -14.73 -45.90
CA ILE A 202 -5.40 -13.35 -46.32
C ILE A 202 -5.51 -13.28 -47.86
N LYS A 203 -6.48 -12.50 -48.33
CA LYS A 203 -6.68 -12.19 -49.75
C LYS A 203 -5.83 -10.99 -50.17
N ASP A 204 -5.82 -9.94 -49.35
CA ASP A 204 -5.13 -8.67 -49.64
C ASP A 204 -4.72 -7.96 -48.35
N LEU A 205 -3.61 -7.20 -48.40
CA LEU A 205 -3.11 -6.40 -47.29
C LEU A 205 -2.71 -5.01 -47.82
N LYS A 206 -3.38 -3.98 -47.29
CA LYS A 206 -3.14 -2.58 -47.64
C LYS A 206 -2.62 -1.82 -46.43
N VAL A 207 -1.64 -0.97 -46.64
CA VAL A 207 -1.10 -0.09 -45.60
C VAL A 207 -1.40 1.36 -45.99
N LEU A 208 -2.18 2.04 -45.16
CA LEU A 208 -2.50 3.46 -45.28
C LEU A 208 -1.59 4.26 -44.34
N LYS A 209 -1.02 5.35 -44.84
CA LYS A 209 -0.13 6.25 -44.09
C LYS A 209 -0.68 7.66 -44.04
N ASP A 210 -0.28 8.40 -43.00
CA ASP A 210 -0.45 9.85 -42.88
C ASP A 210 -1.91 10.31 -43.14
N GLU A 211 -2.11 11.31 -44.00
CA GLU A 211 -3.44 11.91 -44.26
C GLU A 211 -4.51 10.93 -44.77
N ALA A 212 -4.12 9.89 -45.53
CA ALA A 212 -5.05 8.90 -46.06
C ALA A 212 -5.62 7.97 -44.98
N ALA A 213 -4.87 7.74 -43.90
CA ALA A 213 -5.31 6.93 -42.76
C ALA A 213 -6.21 7.73 -41.82
N THR A 214 -5.81 8.98 -41.50
CA THR A 214 -6.56 9.86 -40.61
C THR A 214 -7.86 10.39 -41.20
N SER A 215 -7.95 10.54 -42.54
CA SER A 215 -9.18 10.96 -43.23
C SER A 215 -10.31 9.93 -43.17
N ILE A 216 -9.97 8.63 -43.08
CA ILE A 216 -10.95 7.53 -43.06
C ILE A 216 -11.23 7.05 -41.62
N TYR A 217 -10.20 7.01 -40.76
CA TYR A 217 -10.29 6.38 -39.42
C TYR A 217 -10.03 7.34 -38.24
N GLY A 218 -9.88 8.64 -38.51
CA GLY A 218 -9.74 9.68 -37.48
C GLY A 218 -8.37 9.72 -36.80
N SER A 219 -8.26 10.48 -35.71
CA SER A 219 -6.98 10.76 -35.01
C SER A 219 -6.28 9.51 -34.46
N LYS A 220 -7.00 8.41 -34.23
CA LYS A 220 -6.44 7.12 -33.80
C LYS A 220 -5.59 6.43 -34.87
N ALA A 221 -5.69 6.87 -36.12
CA ALA A 221 -4.91 6.37 -37.25
C ALA A 221 -3.65 7.20 -37.54
N SER A 222 -3.24 8.09 -36.62
CA SER A 222 -2.04 8.95 -36.77
C SER A 222 -0.75 8.16 -36.99
N ASN A 223 -0.71 6.90 -36.54
CA ASN A 223 0.43 6.00 -36.68
C ASN A 223 0.29 5.04 -37.89
N GLY A 224 -0.69 5.27 -38.77
CA GLY A 224 -1.00 4.45 -39.94
C GLY A 224 -2.03 3.35 -39.67
N VAL A 225 -2.62 2.82 -40.75
CA VAL A 225 -3.64 1.75 -40.68
C VAL A 225 -3.24 0.59 -41.59
N VAL A 226 -3.29 -0.63 -41.08
CA VAL A 226 -3.11 -1.86 -41.85
C VAL A 226 -4.48 -2.50 -42.05
N VAL A 227 -4.97 -2.49 -43.29
CA VAL A 227 -6.24 -3.10 -43.70
C VAL A 227 -5.97 -4.47 -44.30
N ILE A 228 -6.54 -5.51 -43.68
CA ILE A 228 -6.43 -6.91 -44.07
C ILE A 228 -7.78 -7.35 -44.60
N SER A 229 -7.81 -7.83 -45.85
CA SER A 229 -8.99 -8.48 -46.42
C SER A 229 -8.76 -9.97 -46.48
N THR A 230 -9.71 -10.77 -45.99
CA THR A 230 -9.62 -12.23 -46.01
C THR A 230 -10.40 -12.84 -47.16
N LYS A 231 -10.05 -14.08 -47.53
CA LYS A 231 -10.78 -14.85 -48.54
C LYS A 231 -12.19 -15.12 -48.02
N ASN A 232 -13.20 -14.78 -48.82
CA ASN A 232 -14.62 -14.90 -48.45
C ASN A 232 -15.09 -14.00 -47.29
N GLU A 233 -14.34 -12.93 -46.96
CA GLU A 233 -14.73 -11.94 -45.93
C GLU A 233 -15.08 -12.60 -44.57
N MET A 234 -14.28 -13.56 -44.13
CA MET A 234 -14.61 -14.44 -43.00
C MET A 234 -14.87 -13.72 -41.68
N TYR A 235 -14.38 -12.50 -41.51
CA TYR A 235 -14.51 -11.75 -40.26
C TYR A 235 -15.42 -10.52 -40.37
N LYS A 236 -16.07 -10.34 -41.53
CA LYS A 236 -17.00 -9.23 -41.76
C LYS A 236 -18.22 -9.34 -40.85
N ASN A 237 -18.71 -8.19 -40.37
CA ASN A 237 -19.86 -8.06 -39.46
C ASN A 237 -19.70 -8.75 -38.09
N LEU A 238 -18.48 -9.08 -37.66
CA LEU A 238 -18.24 -9.54 -36.29
C LEU A 238 -17.98 -8.37 -35.35
N SER A 239 -18.50 -8.43 -34.13
CA SER A 239 -18.03 -7.57 -33.04
C SER A 239 -16.64 -7.98 -32.57
N GLU A 240 -15.93 -7.09 -31.88
CA GLU A 240 -14.60 -7.35 -31.33
C GLU A 240 -14.57 -8.61 -30.44
N LYS A 241 -15.62 -8.83 -29.64
CA LYS A 241 -15.76 -10.01 -28.78
C LYS A 241 -16.01 -11.30 -29.56
N GLU A 242 -16.74 -11.24 -30.67
CA GLU A 242 -16.97 -12.39 -31.54
C GLU A 242 -15.72 -12.74 -32.35
N LEU A 243 -14.91 -11.74 -32.69
CA LEU A 243 -13.60 -11.91 -33.32
C LEU A 243 -12.64 -12.66 -32.39
N ASP A 244 -12.58 -12.30 -31.10
CA ASP A 244 -11.78 -13.01 -30.09
C ASP A 244 -12.15 -14.50 -29.99
N LYS A 245 -13.47 -14.77 -29.94
CA LYS A 245 -14.00 -16.14 -29.87
C LYS A 245 -13.68 -16.95 -31.13
N LYS A 246 -13.76 -16.33 -32.31
CA LYS A 246 -13.50 -17.01 -33.59
C LYS A 246 -12.01 -17.26 -33.84
N LEU A 247 -11.15 -16.39 -33.33
CA LEU A 247 -9.70 -16.52 -33.40
C LEU A 247 -9.11 -17.39 -32.27
N ASN A 248 -9.96 -17.99 -31.42
CA ASN A 248 -9.57 -18.74 -30.23
C ASN A 248 -8.52 -17.99 -29.39
N ILE A 249 -8.72 -16.69 -29.22
CA ILE A 249 -7.85 -15.87 -28.38
C ILE A 249 -8.26 -16.15 -26.94
N ILE A 250 -7.47 -16.99 -26.29
CA ILE A 250 -7.44 -17.06 -24.83
C ILE A 250 -7.04 -15.65 -24.38
N PRO A 251 -7.81 -14.97 -23.50
CA PRO A 251 -7.38 -13.69 -22.95
C PRO A 251 -5.95 -13.86 -22.45
N ILE A 252 -5.01 -13.13 -23.05
CA ILE A 252 -3.70 -12.98 -22.44
C ILE A 252 -4.02 -12.32 -21.11
N PRO A 253 -3.70 -12.92 -19.96
CA PRO A 253 -3.82 -12.21 -18.70
C PRO A 253 -3.07 -10.90 -18.91
N THR A 254 -3.73 -9.77 -18.72
CA THR A 254 -3.01 -8.59 -18.23
C THR A 254 -2.11 -9.11 -17.12
N GLU A 255 -0.80 -8.83 -17.20
CA GLU A 255 0.16 -9.08 -16.10
C GLU A 255 -0.64 -9.05 -14.80
N PRO A 256 -0.84 -10.20 -14.13
CA PRO A 256 -1.69 -10.22 -12.96
C PRO A 256 -1.06 -9.21 -12.01
N THR A 257 -1.78 -8.16 -11.65
CA THR A 257 -1.56 -7.58 -10.32
C THR A 257 -1.75 -8.78 -9.41
N GLN A 258 -0.65 -9.32 -8.88
CA GLN A 258 -0.64 -10.50 -8.01
C GLN A 258 -1.30 -10.21 -6.64
N GLU A 259 -2.23 -9.28 -6.63
CA GLU A 259 -3.00 -8.83 -5.48
C GLU A 259 -4.40 -9.38 -5.69
N ASP A 260 -4.68 -10.49 -5.01
CA ASP A 260 -6.06 -10.93 -4.82
C ASP A 260 -6.75 -9.91 -3.91
N TYR A 261 -8.06 -9.87 -3.79
CA TYR A 261 -8.72 -9.10 -2.73
C TYR A 261 -10.02 -9.81 -2.44
N ASP A 262 -10.24 -10.18 -1.18
CA ASP A 262 -11.51 -10.82 -0.84
C ASP A 262 -12.64 -9.83 -1.10
N SER A 263 -13.55 -10.22 -2.01
CA SER A 263 -14.77 -9.48 -2.28
C SER A 263 -15.68 -9.56 -1.07
N PHE A 264 -16.30 -8.45 -0.70
CA PHE A 264 -17.22 -8.40 0.43
C PHE A 264 -18.41 -7.49 0.09
N VAL A 265 -19.51 -7.72 0.79
CA VAL A 265 -20.77 -7.00 0.56
C VAL A 265 -20.88 -5.88 1.57
N GLU A 266 -21.08 -4.65 1.09
CA GLU A 266 -21.32 -3.48 1.95
C GLU A 266 -22.47 -3.71 2.91
N ASN A 267 -22.30 -3.27 4.16
CA ASN A 267 -23.38 -3.31 5.15
C ASN A 267 -24.59 -2.51 4.66
N ALA A 268 -25.70 -3.23 4.43
CA ALA A 268 -26.98 -2.66 4.07
C ALA A 268 -27.62 -1.94 5.27
N PHE A 269 -28.63 -1.12 4.98
CA PHE A 269 -29.49 -0.57 6.02
C PHE A 269 -30.34 -1.69 6.64
N GLU A 270 -30.40 -1.71 7.97
CA GLU A 270 -31.19 -2.63 8.77
C GLU A 270 -32.22 -1.85 9.61
N SER A 271 -33.43 -2.40 9.77
CA SER A 271 -34.44 -1.81 10.64
C SER A 271 -34.27 -2.30 12.09
N PRO A 272 -34.26 -1.40 13.10
CA PRO A 272 -34.28 -1.79 14.50
C PRO A 272 -35.47 -2.67 14.91
N LYS A 273 -36.55 -2.69 14.11
CA LYS A 273 -37.73 -3.52 14.37
C LYS A 273 -37.50 -5.01 14.10
N THR A 274 -36.62 -5.34 13.15
CA THR A 274 -36.33 -6.71 12.71
C THR A 274 -34.93 -7.16 13.14
N ALA A 275 -33.97 -6.24 13.15
CA ALA A 275 -32.62 -6.42 13.65
C ALA A 275 -32.33 -5.31 14.67
N PRO A 276 -32.71 -5.47 15.95
CA PRO A 276 -32.51 -4.42 16.96
C PRO A 276 -31.03 -4.26 17.38
N LEU A 277 -30.20 -5.29 17.16
CA LEU A 277 -28.83 -5.38 17.66
C LEU A 277 -27.81 -5.43 16.52
N SER A 278 -26.86 -4.51 16.55
CA SER A 278 -25.64 -4.56 15.72
C SER A 278 -24.45 -4.94 16.57
N THR A 279 -23.73 -6.01 16.23
CA THR A 279 -22.59 -6.53 17.01
C THR A 279 -21.34 -6.64 16.14
N PHE A 280 -20.18 -6.20 16.64
CA PHE A 280 -18.91 -6.27 15.93
C PHE A 280 -17.72 -6.30 16.89
N SER A 281 -16.57 -6.82 16.45
CA SER A 281 -15.30 -6.75 17.18
C SER A 281 -14.59 -5.42 16.92
N ILE A 282 -13.82 -4.94 17.90
CA ILE A 282 -13.07 -3.68 17.79
C ILE A 282 -11.78 -3.79 16.97
N ASP A 283 -11.43 -5.00 16.56
CA ASP A 283 -10.17 -5.29 15.86
C ASP A 283 -10.10 -4.55 14.53
N VAL A 284 -9.18 -3.59 14.43
CA VAL A 284 -9.01 -2.74 13.25
C VAL A 284 -7.55 -2.69 12.84
N ASP A 285 -7.31 -3.14 11.62
CA ASP A 285 -6.03 -3.02 10.93
C ASP A 285 -5.92 -1.63 10.28
N ASN A 286 -4.70 -1.30 9.85
CA ASN A 286 -4.43 -0.03 9.17
C ASN A 286 -3.85 -0.24 7.76
N ALA A 287 -3.78 -1.49 7.31
CA ALA A 287 -3.04 -1.88 6.11
C ALA A 287 -3.72 -1.40 4.82
N SER A 288 -5.06 -1.43 4.78
CA SER A 288 -5.85 -0.99 3.63
C SER A 288 -5.55 0.47 3.27
N TYR A 289 -5.47 1.38 4.24
CA TYR A 289 -5.20 2.78 3.93
C TYR A 289 -3.81 2.98 3.34
N THR A 290 -2.78 2.34 3.90
CA THR A 290 -1.42 2.44 3.37
C THR A 290 -1.36 1.95 1.92
N ASN A 291 -2.08 0.87 1.61
CA ASN A 291 -2.20 0.37 0.24
C ASN A 291 -2.96 1.34 -0.68
N ILE A 292 -4.06 1.94 -0.22
CA ILE A 292 -4.79 2.98 -0.96
C ILE A 292 -3.87 4.17 -1.27
N ARG A 293 -3.10 4.66 -0.28
CA ARG A 293 -2.13 5.75 -0.50
C ARG A 293 -1.13 5.38 -1.58
N ARG A 294 -0.61 4.15 -1.58
CA ARG A 294 0.32 3.65 -2.60
C ARG A 294 -0.28 3.75 -4.00
N PHE A 295 -1.50 3.23 -4.20
CA PHE A 295 -2.19 3.32 -5.49
C PHE A 295 -2.39 4.78 -5.93
N LEU A 296 -2.87 5.64 -5.03
CA LEU A 296 -3.12 7.05 -5.34
C LEU A 296 -1.82 7.81 -5.66
N ASN A 297 -0.75 7.60 -4.89
CA ASN A 297 0.56 8.21 -5.13
C ASN A 297 1.19 7.75 -6.47
N ASN A 298 0.91 6.52 -6.90
CA ASN A 298 1.37 5.99 -8.18
C ASN A 298 0.47 6.39 -9.36
N GLY A 299 -0.60 7.17 -9.12
CA GLY A 299 -1.59 7.52 -10.15
C GLY A 299 -2.34 6.30 -10.69
N GLN A 300 -2.44 5.23 -9.89
CA GLN A 300 -3.11 3.98 -10.24
C GLN A 300 -4.55 3.97 -9.71
N GLN A 301 -5.42 3.19 -10.38
CA GLN A 301 -6.76 2.95 -9.88
C GLN A 301 -6.70 2.06 -8.64
N VAL A 302 -7.39 2.50 -7.58
CA VAL A 302 -7.59 1.72 -6.36
C VAL A 302 -8.62 0.63 -6.63
N PRO A 303 -8.29 -0.67 -6.47
CA PRO A 303 -9.27 -1.75 -6.55
C PRO A 303 -10.35 -1.56 -5.47
N LYS A 304 -11.63 -1.70 -5.83
CA LYS A 304 -12.74 -1.51 -4.88
C LYS A 304 -12.65 -2.46 -3.69
N ASP A 305 -12.27 -3.71 -3.96
CA ASP A 305 -12.13 -4.75 -2.95
C ASP A 305 -10.89 -4.54 -2.05
N ALA A 306 -10.02 -3.58 -2.34
CA ALA A 306 -8.91 -3.19 -1.47
C ALA A 306 -9.32 -2.17 -0.39
N VAL A 307 -10.52 -1.59 -0.49
CA VAL A 307 -10.94 -0.45 0.34
C VAL A 307 -11.72 -0.90 1.58
N ARG A 308 -11.05 -0.96 2.73
CA ARG A 308 -11.67 -1.19 4.05
C ARG A 308 -11.88 0.17 4.74
N VAL A 309 -13.13 0.62 4.80
CA VAL A 309 -13.45 2.01 5.21
C VAL A 309 -13.13 2.23 6.70
N GLU A 310 -13.32 1.21 7.53
CA GLU A 310 -12.96 1.19 8.93
C GLU A 310 -11.46 1.39 9.15
N GLU A 311 -10.61 0.74 8.35
CA GLU A 311 -9.16 0.87 8.45
C GLU A 311 -8.70 2.25 8.01
N MET A 312 -9.34 2.81 6.96
CA MET A 312 -9.11 4.20 6.57
C MET A 312 -9.42 5.18 7.69
N VAL A 313 -10.59 5.02 8.34
CA VAL A 313 -11.00 5.89 9.44
C VAL A 313 -10.04 5.75 10.63
N ASN A 314 -9.63 4.52 10.97
CA ASN A 314 -8.80 4.22 12.14
C ASN A 314 -7.29 4.45 11.95
N PHE A 315 -6.84 4.64 10.71
CA PHE A 315 -5.47 5.09 10.43
C PHE A 315 -5.17 6.45 11.09
N PHE A 316 -6.17 7.32 11.21
CA PHE A 316 -6.01 8.66 11.76
C PHE A 316 -6.27 8.70 13.26
N LYS A 317 -5.58 9.63 13.95
CA LYS A 317 -5.82 9.91 15.37
C LYS A 317 -6.90 10.98 15.54
N TYR A 318 -7.77 10.70 16.50
CA TYR A 318 -8.82 11.58 16.99
C TYR A 318 -8.62 11.82 18.48
N THR A 319 -9.16 12.93 18.98
CA THR A 319 -8.97 13.33 20.36
C THR A 319 -10.15 12.87 21.21
N TYR A 320 -9.94 11.78 21.94
CA TYR A 320 -10.92 11.23 22.86
C TYR A 320 -10.51 11.44 24.33
N PRO A 321 -11.44 11.80 25.22
CA PRO A 321 -11.20 11.85 26.66
C PRO A 321 -10.66 10.52 27.21
N GLN A 322 -9.66 10.57 28.10
CA GLN A 322 -9.17 9.39 28.80
C GLN A 322 -10.24 8.78 29.75
N PRO A 323 -10.21 7.46 29.99
CA PRO A 323 -11.11 6.82 30.96
C PRO A 323 -10.96 7.43 32.36
N LYS A 324 -12.10 7.73 33.00
CA LYS A 324 -12.15 8.32 34.36
C LYS A 324 -12.47 7.31 35.46
N ASN A 325 -13.02 6.14 35.08
CA ASN A 325 -13.55 5.15 36.02
C ASN A 325 -12.59 3.96 36.15
N GLU A 326 -13.03 2.91 36.83
CA GLU A 326 -12.29 1.65 37.00
C GLU A 326 -12.03 0.90 35.67
N HIS A 327 -12.81 1.22 34.63
CA HIS A 327 -12.65 0.62 33.32
C HIS A 327 -11.46 1.21 32.56
N PRO A 328 -10.70 0.37 31.82
CA PRO A 328 -9.55 0.84 31.05
C PRO A 328 -9.92 1.56 29.75
N PHE A 329 -11.20 1.88 29.51
CA PHE A 329 -11.68 2.51 28.28
C PHE A 329 -12.71 3.61 28.55
N SER A 330 -12.72 4.64 27.70
CA SER A 330 -13.85 5.57 27.59
C SER A 330 -14.59 5.34 26.28
N ILE A 331 -15.91 5.56 26.29
CA ILE A 331 -16.78 5.51 25.11
C ILE A 331 -17.30 6.93 24.87
N ASN A 332 -17.01 7.47 23.69
CA ASN A 332 -17.32 8.85 23.32
C ASN A 332 -18.22 8.82 22.10
N THR A 333 -19.36 9.50 22.18
CA THR A 333 -20.37 9.46 21.13
C THR A 333 -20.76 10.84 20.67
N GLU A 334 -20.92 11.02 19.37
CA GLU A 334 -21.35 12.27 18.77
C GLU A 334 -22.28 11.97 17.60
N VAL A 335 -23.36 12.74 17.47
CA VAL A 335 -24.35 12.59 16.39
C VAL A 335 -24.37 13.86 15.57
N SER A 336 -24.24 13.73 14.25
CA SER A 336 -24.21 14.84 13.31
C SER A 336 -25.03 14.54 12.06
N ASP A 337 -25.31 15.56 11.24
CA ASP A 337 -25.87 15.38 9.90
C ASP A 337 -24.89 14.62 9.00
N SER A 338 -25.41 13.74 8.12
CA SER A 338 -24.60 13.01 7.14
C SER A 338 -24.20 13.90 5.97
N PRO A 339 -22.91 13.92 5.59
CA PRO A 339 -22.45 14.75 4.48
C PRO A 339 -22.82 14.17 3.10
N TRP A 340 -23.03 12.86 2.99
CA TRP A 340 -23.32 12.20 1.69
C TRP A 340 -24.80 11.89 1.46
N ASN A 341 -25.61 11.90 2.52
CA ASN A 341 -27.06 11.71 2.47
C ASN A 341 -27.72 12.72 3.43
N SER A 342 -28.13 13.88 2.91
CA SER A 342 -28.53 15.05 3.73
C SER A 342 -29.67 14.83 4.74
N ASN A 343 -30.54 13.84 4.51
CA ASN A 343 -31.63 13.50 5.43
C ASN A 343 -31.23 12.49 6.52
N ASN A 344 -30.04 11.91 6.41
CA ASN A 344 -29.52 10.91 7.33
C ASN A 344 -28.61 11.56 8.39
N LYS A 345 -28.31 10.83 9.45
CA LYS A 345 -27.38 11.21 10.52
C LYS A 345 -26.18 10.28 10.54
N ILE A 346 -25.07 10.77 11.06
CA ILE A 346 -23.88 9.99 11.39
C ILE A 346 -23.74 9.95 12.91
N LEU A 347 -23.68 8.75 13.46
CA LEU A 347 -23.29 8.48 14.83
C LEU A 347 -21.83 8.03 14.83
N LYS A 348 -20.94 8.83 15.42
CA LYS A 348 -19.55 8.47 15.68
C LYS A 348 -19.44 7.89 17.08
N ILE A 349 -18.77 6.74 17.18
CA ILE A 349 -18.43 6.06 18.43
C ILE A 349 -16.92 5.94 18.48
N GLY A 350 -16.30 6.68 19.40
CA GLY A 350 -14.87 6.69 19.65
C GLY A 350 -14.52 6.03 20.98
N LEU A 351 -13.66 5.03 20.92
CA LEU A 351 -13.06 4.40 22.10
C LEU A 351 -11.68 4.96 22.37
N GLN A 352 -11.37 5.20 23.63
CA GLN A 352 -10.02 5.54 24.10
C GLN A 352 -9.56 4.55 25.15
N GLY A 353 -8.52 3.78 24.81
CA GLY A 353 -7.77 2.98 25.76
C GLY A 353 -6.98 3.86 26.72
N LYS A 354 -6.92 3.45 27.99
CA LYS A 354 -6.14 4.13 29.02
C LYS A 354 -4.69 4.27 28.58
N ASN A 355 -4.17 5.50 28.63
CA ASN A 355 -2.76 5.75 28.42
C ASN A 355 -1.97 5.34 29.68
N ILE A 356 -1.12 4.33 29.54
CA ILE A 356 -0.15 3.94 30.57
C ILE A 356 1.19 4.64 30.26
N PRO A 357 1.72 5.47 31.18
CA PRO A 357 3.00 6.12 30.98
C PRO A 357 4.11 5.12 30.64
N THR A 358 4.95 5.47 29.68
CA THR A 358 6.02 4.60 29.16
C THR A 358 6.97 4.07 30.23
N ASN A 359 7.19 4.83 31.32
CA ASN A 359 8.07 4.40 32.41
C ASN A 359 7.48 3.25 33.23
N ASP A 360 6.15 3.17 33.29
CA ASP A 360 5.41 2.18 34.07
C ASP A 360 5.25 0.86 33.30
N LEU A 361 5.50 0.86 31.98
CA LEU A 361 5.45 -0.34 31.17
C LEU A 361 6.52 -1.35 31.63
N PRO A 362 6.19 -2.65 31.72
CA PRO A 362 7.15 -3.73 31.97
C PRO A 362 8.35 -3.71 31.01
N ALA A 363 9.46 -4.33 31.42
CA ALA A 363 10.64 -4.46 30.56
C ALA A 363 10.35 -5.35 29.34
N SER A 364 10.94 -5.02 28.19
CA SER A 364 10.77 -5.75 26.94
C SER A 364 12.02 -6.58 26.59
N ASN A 365 11.80 -7.79 26.10
CA ASN A 365 12.78 -8.63 25.41
C ASN A 365 12.35 -8.78 23.96
N LEU A 366 13.01 -8.05 23.05
CA LEU A 366 12.65 -7.97 21.64
C LEU A 366 13.68 -8.73 20.81
N VAL A 367 13.22 -9.69 20.00
CA VAL A 367 14.06 -10.37 19.01
C VAL A 367 13.69 -9.87 17.63
N PHE A 368 14.56 -9.09 17.00
CA PHE A 368 14.39 -8.65 15.62
C PHE A 368 14.76 -9.81 14.70
N LEU A 369 13.77 -10.38 14.04
CA LEU A 369 13.93 -11.41 13.01
C LEU A 369 13.87 -10.73 11.64
N ILE A 370 15.03 -10.47 11.04
CA ILE A 370 15.18 -9.63 9.85
C ILE A 370 15.48 -10.48 8.62
N ASP A 371 14.67 -10.29 7.58
CA ASP A 371 14.93 -10.80 6.24
C ASP A 371 16.09 -10.03 5.60
N VAL A 372 17.14 -10.76 5.21
CA VAL A 372 18.28 -10.22 4.47
C VAL A 372 18.48 -10.97 3.15
N SER A 373 17.43 -11.57 2.60
CA SER A 373 17.47 -12.23 1.29
C SER A 373 17.78 -11.25 0.15
N GLY A 374 18.14 -11.78 -1.02
CA GLY A 374 18.47 -10.96 -2.19
C GLY A 374 17.34 -10.02 -2.63
N SER A 375 16.08 -10.37 -2.43
CA SER A 375 14.93 -9.53 -2.78
C SER A 375 14.80 -8.28 -1.91
N MET A 376 15.43 -8.26 -0.74
CA MET A 376 15.42 -7.14 0.20
C MET A 376 16.35 -5.98 -0.20
N GLY A 377 17.04 -6.06 -1.34
CA GLY A 377 18.05 -5.08 -1.77
C GLY A 377 17.50 -3.70 -2.17
N ASP A 378 16.22 -3.58 -2.48
CA ASP A 378 15.60 -2.33 -2.94
C ASP A 378 15.56 -1.26 -1.85
N MET A 379 15.59 0.03 -2.22
CA MET A 379 15.60 1.16 -1.27
C MET A 379 14.41 1.20 -0.31
N ASN A 380 13.24 0.70 -0.74
CA ASN A 380 12.02 0.60 0.06
C ASN A 380 11.93 -0.70 0.88
N LYS A 381 12.99 -1.53 0.92
CA LYS A 381 13.09 -2.79 1.68
C LYS A 381 14.15 -2.71 2.77
N LEU A 382 15.27 -3.45 2.70
CA LEU A 382 16.28 -3.50 3.78
C LEU A 382 16.82 -2.11 4.17
N PRO A 383 17.12 -1.18 3.24
CA PRO A 383 17.53 0.18 3.61
C PRO A 383 16.46 0.91 4.42
N LEU A 384 15.18 0.85 4.02
CA LEU A 384 14.07 1.42 4.78
C LEU A 384 13.88 0.71 6.12
N LEU A 385 13.97 -0.63 6.15
CA LEU A 385 13.92 -1.46 7.34
C LEU A 385 14.97 -1.02 8.35
N LYS A 386 16.23 -0.88 7.96
CA LYS A 386 17.30 -0.38 8.84
C LYS A 386 16.93 0.97 9.45
N GLN A 387 16.48 1.93 8.63
CA GLN A 387 16.09 3.25 9.14
C GLN A 387 14.89 3.17 10.09
N SER A 388 13.90 2.34 9.77
CA SER A 388 12.71 2.14 10.60
C SER A 388 13.05 1.49 11.95
N MET A 389 13.94 0.50 11.98
CA MET A 389 14.38 -0.16 13.21
C MET A 389 15.20 0.78 14.09
N LYS A 390 15.95 1.73 13.52
CA LYS A 390 16.64 2.77 14.31
C LYS A 390 15.66 3.65 15.07
N ILE A 391 14.49 3.94 14.51
CA ILE A 391 13.42 4.66 15.22
C ILE A 391 13.01 3.86 16.47
N LEU A 392 12.75 2.56 16.31
CA LEU A 392 12.42 1.69 17.44
C LEU A 392 13.55 1.61 18.48
N VAL A 393 14.81 1.50 18.05
CA VAL A 393 15.97 1.42 18.96
C VAL A 393 16.10 2.69 19.79
N ASN A 394 15.81 3.86 19.22
CA ASN A 394 15.85 5.12 19.96
C ASN A 394 14.80 5.19 21.07
N GLU A 395 13.71 4.44 20.93
CA GLU A 395 12.62 4.35 21.90
C GLU A 395 12.90 3.35 23.04
N LEU A 396 13.96 2.55 22.97
CA LEU A 396 14.29 1.56 24.00
C LEU A 396 14.81 2.19 25.29
N ARG A 397 14.54 1.53 26.41
CA ARG A 397 15.01 1.90 27.75
C ARG A 397 16.15 0.97 28.17
N ALA A 398 16.93 1.38 29.17
CA ALA A 398 18.02 0.58 29.72
C ALA A 398 17.60 -0.79 30.30
N LYS A 399 16.33 -0.93 30.69
CA LYS A 399 15.76 -2.21 31.17
C LYS A 399 15.30 -3.14 30.05
N ASP A 400 15.20 -2.65 28.82
CA ASP A 400 14.79 -3.42 27.65
C ASP A 400 16.00 -4.15 27.05
N LYS A 401 15.76 -5.25 26.34
CA LYS A 401 16.79 -6.04 25.64
C LYS A 401 16.42 -6.23 24.17
N VAL A 402 17.44 -6.22 23.31
CA VAL A 402 17.31 -6.53 21.88
C VAL A 402 18.28 -7.64 21.50
N SER A 403 17.80 -8.56 20.66
CA SER A 403 18.64 -9.48 19.89
C SER A 403 18.32 -9.34 18.40
N ILE A 404 19.30 -9.55 17.53
CA ILE A 404 19.09 -9.53 16.08
C ILE A 404 19.41 -10.91 15.52
N VAL A 405 18.39 -11.53 14.94
CA VAL A 405 18.47 -12.77 14.18
C VAL A 405 18.15 -12.42 12.74
N VAL A 406 18.97 -12.91 11.81
CA VAL A 406 18.71 -12.74 10.38
C VAL A 406 18.45 -14.07 9.71
N TYR A 407 17.73 -14.04 8.61
CA TYR A 407 17.63 -15.18 7.72
C TYR A 407 17.79 -14.75 6.27
N ALA A 408 18.51 -15.60 5.53
CA ALA A 408 18.58 -15.65 4.08
C ALA A 408 18.78 -17.12 3.71
N GLY A 409 19.87 -17.51 3.04
CA GLY A 409 20.15 -18.92 2.74
C GLY A 409 20.34 -19.79 4.00
N ALA A 410 20.63 -19.16 5.14
CA ALA A 410 20.67 -19.77 6.46
C ALA A 410 20.20 -18.76 7.52
N ALA A 411 19.87 -19.25 8.72
CA ALA A 411 19.58 -18.41 9.88
C ALA A 411 20.85 -18.14 10.70
N GLY A 412 20.99 -16.92 11.23
CA GLY A 412 22.17 -16.53 12.02
C GLY A 412 21.85 -15.46 13.06
N MET A 413 22.54 -15.53 14.19
CA MET A 413 22.50 -14.47 15.21
C MET A 413 23.54 -13.40 14.88
N VAL A 414 23.09 -12.17 14.67
CA VAL A 414 23.94 -11.01 14.38
C VAL A 414 24.26 -10.22 15.63
N LEU A 415 23.29 -10.12 16.54
CA LEU A 415 23.46 -9.42 17.81
C LEU A 415 22.89 -10.30 18.94
N PRO A 416 23.72 -10.69 19.94
CA PRO A 416 23.23 -11.36 21.14
C PRO A 416 22.37 -10.41 21.99
N PRO A 417 21.70 -10.90 23.05
CA PRO A 417 20.90 -10.08 23.96
C PRO A 417 21.69 -8.89 24.50
N THR A 418 21.32 -7.69 24.06
CA THR A 418 22.02 -6.43 24.30
C THR A 418 21.07 -5.43 24.95
N SER A 419 21.55 -4.65 25.92
CA SER A 419 20.72 -3.66 26.62
C SER A 419 20.22 -2.56 25.67
N GLY A 420 18.98 -2.09 25.86
CA GLY A 420 18.43 -0.94 25.12
C GLY A 420 19.18 0.38 25.34
N ASP A 421 20.05 0.46 26.36
CA ASP A 421 20.96 1.59 26.56
C ASP A 421 22.15 1.59 25.59
N GLU A 422 22.52 0.42 25.07
CA GLU A 422 23.63 0.24 24.12
C GLU A 422 23.20 0.55 22.67
N LYS A 423 22.53 1.69 22.48
CA LYS A 423 21.91 2.09 21.20
C LYS A 423 22.91 2.05 20.04
N THR A 424 24.12 2.56 20.26
CA THR A 424 25.18 2.56 19.25
C THR A 424 25.55 1.15 18.80
N THR A 425 25.65 0.19 19.73
CA THR A 425 25.95 -1.22 19.42
C THR A 425 24.86 -1.82 18.55
N ILE A 426 23.59 -1.61 18.94
CA ILE A 426 22.42 -2.13 18.21
C ILE A 426 22.34 -1.51 16.81
N ILE A 427 22.51 -0.19 16.70
CA ILE A 427 22.47 0.54 15.42
C ILE A 427 23.59 0.08 14.49
N ASN A 428 24.81 -0.10 14.99
CA ASN A 428 25.92 -0.59 14.19
C ASN A 428 25.66 -2.01 13.66
N ALA A 429 25.04 -2.88 14.47
CA ALA A 429 24.65 -4.22 14.02
C ALA A 429 23.61 -4.17 12.88
N LEU A 430 22.63 -3.26 12.96
CA LEU A 430 21.66 -3.00 11.88
C LEU A 430 22.34 -2.46 10.62
N ASP A 431 23.27 -1.51 10.75
CA ASP A 431 23.94 -0.89 9.62
C ASP A 431 24.80 -1.87 8.83
N ASN A 432 25.39 -2.86 9.51
CA ASN A 432 26.21 -3.90 8.91
C ASN A 432 25.42 -4.98 8.15
N LEU A 433 24.08 -5.02 8.23
CA LEU A 433 23.29 -6.00 7.48
C LEU A 433 23.42 -5.80 5.97
N GLN A 434 23.44 -6.88 5.19
CA GLN A 434 23.51 -6.82 3.73
C GLN A 434 22.55 -7.83 3.13
N SER A 435 21.86 -7.45 2.05
CA SER A 435 20.96 -8.33 1.32
C SER A 435 21.75 -9.33 0.46
N GLY A 436 21.42 -10.62 0.53
CA GLY A 436 22.01 -11.64 -0.34
C GLY A 436 21.53 -13.06 -0.02
N GLY A 437 21.57 -13.94 -1.02
CA GLY A 437 21.18 -15.36 -0.89
C GLY A 437 19.67 -15.62 -1.05
N SER A 438 19.29 -16.90 -0.97
CA SER A 438 17.90 -17.39 -1.00
C SER A 438 17.19 -17.18 0.34
N THR A 439 15.97 -17.69 0.52
CA THR A 439 15.18 -17.47 1.76
C THR A 439 14.96 -18.76 2.55
N ALA A 440 15.35 -18.78 3.83
CA ALA A 440 15.19 -19.88 4.78
C ALA A 440 14.48 -19.41 6.06
N GLY A 441 13.25 -18.92 5.93
CA GLY A 441 12.49 -18.31 7.03
C GLY A 441 12.25 -19.24 8.22
N GLY A 442 12.14 -20.56 7.99
CA GLY A 442 11.78 -21.54 9.03
C GLY A 442 12.85 -21.67 10.11
N ALA A 443 14.10 -21.82 9.70
CA ALA A 443 15.22 -21.83 10.64
C ALA A 443 15.37 -20.48 11.37
N GLY A 444 15.03 -19.37 10.69
CA GLY A 444 15.06 -18.03 11.26
C GLY A 444 14.09 -17.87 12.43
N ILE A 445 12.83 -18.26 12.23
CA ILE A 445 11.80 -18.12 13.27
C ILE A 445 12.01 -19.07 14.45
N GLU A 446 12.49 -20.30 14.21
CA GLU A 446 12.87 -21.21 15.29
C GLU A 446 14.00 -20.62 16.16
N LEU A 447 15.05 -20.09 15.52
CA LEU A 447 16.16 -19.44 16.21
C LEU A 447 15.71 -18.20 16.98
N ALA A 448 14.81 -17.40 16.39
CA ALA A 448 14.26 -16.22 17.05
C ALA A 448 13.45 -16.58 18.30
N TYR A 449 12.54 -17.56 18.21
CA TYR A 449 11.78 -18.03 19.37
C TYR A 449 12.65 -18.69 20.42
N LYS A 450 13.68 -19.45 20.01
CA LYS A 450 14.68 -20.00 20.94
C LYS A 450 15.38 -18.88 21.70
N THR A 451 15.88 -17.87 20.99
CA THR A 451 16.56 -16.71 21.58
C THR A 451 15.66 -15.94 22.54
N ALA A 452 14.39 -15.73 22.15
CA ALA A 452 13.40 -15.06 22.99
C ALA A 452 13.12 -15.85 24.27
N THR A 453 13.03 -17.18 24.18
CA THR A 453 12.77 -18.07 25.32
C THR A 453 13.97 -18.14 26.27
N GLU A 454 15.19 -18.23 25.74
CA GLU A 454 16.43 -18.25 26.55
C GLU A 454 16.64 -16.95 27.35
N ASN A 455 16.10 -15.83 26.85
CA ASN A 455 16.23 -14.50 27.46
C ASN A 455 14.92 -13.97 28.03
N PHE A 456 13.99 -14.87 28.35
CA PHE A 456 12.64 -14.53 28.76
C PHE A 456 12.61 -13.66 30.02
N ILE A 457 11.84 -12.57 29.97
CA ILE A 457 11.59 -11.67 31.10
C ILE A 457 10.23 -12.02 31.70
N LYS A 458 10.22 -12.56 32.92
CA LYS A 458 8.98 -12.89 33.64
C LYS A 458 8.19 -11.62 33.96
N GLY A 459 6.92 -11.58 33.56
CA GLY A 459 6.06 -10.40 33.70
C GLY A 459 6.46 -9.22 32.81
N GLY A 460 7.44 -9.42 31.91
CA GLY A 460 7.83 -8.49 30.87
C GLY A 460 7.16 -8.80 29.53
N ASN A 461 7.41 -7.94 28.55
CA ASN A 461 6.98 -8.17 27.17
C ASN A 461 8.05 -8.97 26.43
N ASN A 462 7.74 -10.19 25.98
CA ASN A 462 8.65 -11.02 25.20
C ASN A 462 8.09 -11.16 23.79
N ARG A 463 8.83 -10.68 22.78
CA ARG A 463 8.27 -10.52 21.44
C ARG A 463 9.31 -10.76 20.35
N VAL A 464 8.93 -11.54 19.35
CA VAL A 464 9.63 -11.63 18.07
C VAL A 464 9.03 -10.59 17.13
N ILE A 465 9.87 -9.82 16.45
CA ILE A 465 9.47 -8.85 15.42
C ILE A 465 10.03 -9.36 14.09
N LEU A 466 9.17 -9.97 13.29
CA LEU A 466 9.48 -10.42 11.93
C LEU A 466 9.41 -9.22 10.98
N ALA A 467 10.49 -8.96 10.24
CA ALA A 467 10.56 -7.88 9.26
C ALA A 467 11.01 -8.41 7.89
N THR A 468 10.13 -8.37 6.89
CA THR A 468 10.29 -9.07 5.60
C THR A 468 9.57 -8.35 4.45
N ASP A 469 9.89 -8.69 3.20
CA ASP A 469 9.13 -8.32 2.00
C ASP A 469 7.99 -9.30 1.67
N GLY A 470 7.64 -10.14 2.64
CA GLY A 470 6.55 -11.09 2.57
C GLY A 470 6.97 -12.47 2.11
N ASP A 471 8.17 -12.67 1.55
CA ASP A 471 8.64 -13.98 1.10
C ASP A 471 9.09 -14.90 2.25
N PHE A 472 8.22 -15.13 3.22
CA PHE A 472 8.46 -16.05 4.32
C PHE A 472 8.22 -17.49 3.88
N ASN A 473 9.19 -18.04 3.13
CA ASN A 473 9.26 -19.46 2.73
C ASN A 473 10.02 -20.26 3.79
N VAL A 474 9.36 -21.29 4.32
CA VAL A 474 9.85 -22.11 5.44
C VAL A 474 10.08 -23.55 5.00
N GLY A 475 10.90 -23.76 3.96
CA GLY A 475 11.27 -25.11 3.51
C GLY A 475 10.07 -26.04 3.32
N SER A 476 10.18 -27.30 3.76
CA SER A 476 9.15 -28.34 3.62
C SER A 476 7.94 -28.21 4.56
N ALA A 477 7.85 -27.16 5.38
CA ALA A 477 6.75 -26.99 6.34
C ALA A 477 5.56 -26.25 5.69
N SER A 478 4.35 -26.70 6.01
CA SER A 478 3.11 -26.10 5.51
C SER A 478 2.77 -24.81 6.28
N ASN A 479 1.98 -23.90 5.67
CA ASN A 479 1.52 -22.68 6.37
C ASN A 479 0.84 -22.99 7.72
N SER A 480 0.08 -24.09 7.81
CA SER A 480 -0.56 -24.54 9.04
C SER A 480 0.42 -24.94 10.15
N ASP A 481 1.60 -25.48 9.80
CA ASP A 481 2.61 -25.83 10.80
C ASP A 481 3.20 -24.57 11.44
N MET A 482 3.33 -23.50 10.65
CA MET A 482 3.81 -22.20 11.12
C MET A 482 2.81 -21.54 12.06
N GLU A 483 1.55 -21.47 11.66
CA GLU A 483 0.48 -20.95 12.50
C GLU A 483 0.44 -21.69 13.85
N LYS A 484 0.52 -23.02 13.82
CA LYS A 484 0.53 -23.84 15.03
C LYS A 484 1.76 -23.59 15.90
N LEU A 485 2.94 -23.45 15.31
CA LEU A 485 4.17 -23.10 16.04
C LEU A 485 3.98 -21.76 16.77
N ILE A 486 3.49 -20.74 16.07
CA ILE A 486 3.27 -19.41 16.63
C ILE A 486 2.21 -19.45 17.74
N GLU A 487 1.10 -20.14 17.54
CA GLU A 487 0.07 -20.33 18.57
C GLU A 487 0.63 -21.01 19.82
N ASP A 488 1.51 -22.01 19.67
CA ASP A 488 2.14 -22.70 20.79
C ASP A 488 3.19 -21.83 21.49
N LYS A 489 3.96 -21.01 20.76
CA LYS A 489 4.91 -20.05 21.36
C LYS A 489 4.23 -18.89 22.06
N ARG A 490 3.09 -18.42 21.52
CA ARG A 490 2.23 -17.46 22.20
C ARG A 490 1.81 -17.96 23.58
N LYS A 491 1.45 -19.25 23.72
CA LYS A 491 1.09 -19.85 25.03
C LYS A 491 2.24 -19.82 26.04
N THR A 492 3.50 -19.74 25.59
CA THR A 492 4.65 -19.57 26.49
C THR A 492 4.93 -18.11 26.84
N GLY A 493 4.09 -17.17 26.40
CA GLY A 493 4.22 -15.74 26.66
C GLY A 493 5.18 -15.02 25.71
N VAL A 494 5.51 -15.61 24.55
CA VAL A 494 6.32 -14.97 23.51
C VAL A 494 5.44 -14.66 22.30
N PHE A 495 5.20 -13.38 22.04
CA PHE A 495 4.30 -12.88 21.00
C PHE A 495 5.03 -12.61 19.67
N LEU A 496 4.27 -12.49 18.57
CA LEU A 496 4.82 -12.19 17.23
C LEU A 496 4.23 -10.89 16.66
N THR A 497 5.08 -9.96 16.27
CA THR A 497 4.73 -8.81 15.42
C THR A 497 5.34 -9.01 14.04
N CYS A 498 4.58 -8.68 12.99
CA CYS A 498 5.03 -8.74 11.61
C CYS A 498 5.11 -7.34 10.99
N LEU A 499 6.22 -7.03 10.33
CA LEU A 499 6.45 -5.77 9.62
C LEU A 499 6.74 -6.08 8.15
N GLY A 500 5.87 -5.58 7.26
CA GLY A 500 6.03 -5.71 5.81
C GLY A 500 6.82 -4.55 5.22
N TYR A 501 7.71 -4.83 4.26
CA TYR A 501 8.50 -3.82 3.53
C TYR A 501 8.52 -4.09 2.01
N GLY A 502 8.62 -3.04 1.20
CA GLY A 502 8.71 -3.16 -0.26
C GLY A 502 7.36 -3.28 -0.99
N MET A 503 7.38 -3.14 -2.31
CA MET A 503 6.16 -3.03 -3.13
C MET A 503 5.81 -4.34 -3.86
N GLY A 504 4.57 -4.78 -3.68
CA GLY A 504 3.93 -5.80 -4.51
C GLY A 504 3.79 -7.15 -3.80
N ASN A 505 2.66 -7.79 -4.09
CA ASN A 505 2.29 -9.17 -3.79
C ASN A 505 1.57 -9.39 -2.44
N TYR A 506 0.50 -10.19 -2.54
CA TYR A 506 -0.53 -10.50 -1.55
C TYR A 506 -0.07 -11.31 -0.33
N LYS A 507 1.16 -11.08 0.14
CA LYS A 507 1.75 -11.77 1.29
C LYS A 507 1.48 -11.03 2.61
N ASP A 508 0.83 -9.87 2.56
CA ASP A 508 0.35 -9.11 3.71
C ASP A 508 -0.68 -9.88 4.51
N SER A 509 -1.65 -10.52 3.85
CA SER A 509 -2.65 -11.38 4.51
C SER A 509 -2.01 -12.53 5.28
N LYS A 510 -0.93 -13.13 4.75
CA LYS A 510 -0.16 -14.14 5.48
C LYS A 510 0.49 -13.54 6.72
N MET A 511 1.14 -12.39 6.61
CA MET A 511 1.81 -11.73 7.73
C MET A 511 0.84 -11.26 8.80
N GLU A 512 -0.34 -10.79 8.40
CA GLU A 512 -1.47 -10.48 9.27
C GLU A 512 -1.94 -11.73 10.02
N ILE A 513 -2.26 -12.82 9.30
CA ILE A 513 -2.62 -14.11 9.92
C ILE A 513 -1.56 -14.55 10.94
N LEU A 514 -0.27 -14.50 10.59
CA LEU A 514 0.80 -14.89 11.53
C LEU A 514 0.84 -13.97 12.77
N ALA A 515 0.65 -12.66 12.60
CA ALA A 515 0.62 -11.70 13.69
C ALA A 515 -0.59 -11.96 14.62
N ASP A 516 -1.77 -12.21 14.06
CA ASP A 516 -2.99 -12.54 14.79
C ASP A 516 -2.82 -13.82 15.60
N LYS A 517 -2.30 -14.89 14.97
CA LYS A 517 -1.97 -16.15 15.66
C LYS A 517 -0.97 -15.95 16.80
N GLY A 518 -0.11 -14.94 16.69
CA GLY A 518 0.91 -14.60 17.66
C GLY A 518 0.50 -13.57 18.71
N ASN A 519 -0.78 -13.14 18.77
CA ASN A 519 -1.26 -11.99 19.55
C ASN A 519 -0.31 -10.79 19.45
N GLY A 520 -0.02 -10.40 18.21
CA GLY A 520 0.68 -9.18 17.93
C GLY A 520 0.03 -8.38 16.85
N ASN A 521 0.86 -7.58 16.20
CA ASN A 521 0.40 -6.54 15.31
C ASN A 521 1.07 -6.76 13.96
N TYR A 522 0.34 -6.46 12.91
CA TYR A 522 0.87 -6.33 11.57
C TYR A 522 0.95 -4.85 11.17
N ALA A 523 2.05 -4.44 10.56
CA ALA A 523 2.19 -3.11 9.99
C ALA A 523 2.97 -3.16 8.68
N TYR A 524 2.47 -2.45 7.68
CA TYR A 524 3.15 -2.29 6.40
C TYR A 524 3.88 -0.94 6.36
N ILE A 525 5.21 -0.99 6.26
CA ILE A 525 6.07 0.19 6.30
C ILE A 525 6.48 0.57 4.86
N ASP A 526 5.70 1.45 4.24
CA ASP A 526 5.92 1.92 2.87
C ASP A 526 6.95 3.06 2.78
N ASN A 527 7.08 3.84 3.84
CA ASN A 527 7.98 4.98 3.93
C ASN A 527 8.40 5.29 5.37
N ILE A 528 9.31 6.25 5.55
CA ILE A 528 9.84 6.62 6.87
C ILE A 528 8.81 7.33 7.76
N GLN A 529 7.80 8.00 7.18
CA GLN A 529 6.74 8.62 7.98
C GLN A 529 5.86 7.55 8.63
N GLU A 530 5.57 6.47 7.90
CA GLU A 530 4.83 5.32 8.42
C GLU A 530 5.65 4.57 9.50
N ALA A 531 6.95 4.41 9.28
CA ALA A 531 7.85 3.90 10.31
C ALA A 531 7.83 4.74 11.60
N ASN A 532 7.85 6.08 11.48
CA ASN A 532 7.76 6.98 12.65
C ASN A 532 6.39 6.88 13.34
N ARG A 533 5.30 6.77 12.58
CA ARG A 533 3.94 6.56 13.11
C ARG A 533 3.89 5.31 13.96
N PHE A 534 4.21 4.18 13.33
CA PHE A 534 4.04 2.87 13.92
C PHE A 534 5.11 2.62 14.98
N LEU A 535 6.39 2.54 14.60
CA LEU A 535 7.47 2.14 15.51
C LEU A 535 7.83 3.19 16.55
N GLY A 536 7.71 4.48 16.22
CA GLY A 536 8.07 5.57 17.12
C GLY A 536 6.99 5.88 18.16
N LYS A 537 5.71 5.77 17.79
CA LYS A 537 4.61 6.31 18.61
C LYS A 537 3.60 5.25 19.04
N GLU A 538 3.17 4.39 18.13
CA GLU A 538 2.09 3.43 18.40
C GLU A 538 2.60 2.12 18.98
N PHE A 539 3.79 1.68 18.58
CA PHE A 539 4.28 0.33 18.81
C PHE A 539 4.40 0.00 20.30
N LYS A 540 4.81 0.96 21.15
CA LYS A 540 4.82 0.77 22.61
C LYS A 540 3.42 0.58 23.19
N GLY A 541 2.44 1.33 22.70
CA GLY A 541 1.05 1.21 23.14
C GLY A 541 0.43 -0.14 22.74
N SER A 542 0.78 -0.61 21.54
CA SER A 542 0.29 -1.89 21.01
C SER A 542 0.95 -3.13 21.60
N MET A 543 2.10 -3.01 22.28
CA MET A 543 2.74 -4.13 22.99
C MET A 543 1.99 -4.58 24.24
N PHE A 544 1.23 -3.69 24.87
CA PHE A 544 0.62 -3.92 26.18
C PHE A 544 -0.89 -3.83 26.06
N ALA A 545 -1.52 -4.99 25.87
CA ALA A 545 -2.96 -5.12 25.93
C ALA A 545 -3.48 -4.67 27.30
N ILE A 546 -4.47 -3.79 27.29
CA ILE A 546 -5.22 -3.37 28.48
C ILE A 546 -6.58 -4.07 28.56
N ALA A 547 -7.04 -4.66 27.45
CA ALA A 547 -8.05 -5.70 27.43
C ALA A 547 -7.90 -6.62 26.21
N LYS A 548 -8.54 -7.79 26.32
CA LYS A 548 -8.73 -8.77 25.25
C LYS A 548 -10.21 -9.08 25.06
N ASP A 549 -10.57 -9.72 23.96
CA ASP A 549 -11.95 -10.13 23.65
C ASP A 549 -12.93 -8.94 23.68
N VAL A 550 -12.57 -7.89 22.95
CA VAL A 550 -13.30 -6.62 22.97
C VAL A 550 -14.41 -6.60 21.91
N LYS A 551 -15.66 -6.51 22.39
CA LYS A 551 -16.87 -6.56 21.56
C LYS A 551 -17.77 -5.36 21.83
N ILE A 552 -18.37 -4.81 20.77
CA ILE A 552 -19.42 -3.80 20.86
C ILE A 552 -20.73 -4.40 20.39
N GLN A 553 -21.80 -4.14 21.13
CA GLN A 553 -23.18 -4.36 20.70
C GLN A 553 -23.98 -3.07 20.88
N ILE A 554 -24.73 -2.67 19.85
CA ILE A 554 -25.54 -1.46 19.86
C ILE A 554 -26.99 -1.84 19.63
N GLU A 555 -27.86 -1.29 20.46
CA GLU A 555 -29.31 -1.44 20.38
C GLU A 555 -29.93 -0.09 20.00
N PHE A 556 -30.55 0.00 18.82
CA PHE A 556 -31.17 1.24 18.33
C PHE A 556 -32.62 1.36 18.76
N ASN A 557 -33.04 2.58 19.13
CA ASN A 557 -34.42 2.84 19.54
C ASN A 557 -35.35 2.95 18.31
N PRO A 558 -36.30 2.02 18.09
CA PRO A 558 -37.18 2.05 16.92
C PRO A 558 -38.16 3.23 16.90
N LYS A 559 -38.31 3.98 18.00
CA LYS A 559 -39.08 5.24 18.02
C LYS A 559 -38.33 6.39 17.34
N GLN A 560 -37.00 6.37 17.38
CA GLN A 560 -36.14 7.45 16.88
C GLN A 560 -35.43 7.08 15.58
N VAL A 561 -35.19 5.79 15.36
CA VAL A 561 -34.44 5.26 14.22
C VAL A 561 -35.33 4.37 13.38
N GLN A 562 -35.41 4.69 12.09
CA GLN A 562 -36.13 3.86 11.12
C GLN A 562 -35.24 2.75 10.57
N ALA A 563 -34.00 3.10 10.24
CA ALA A 563 -32.97 2.16 9.80
C ALA A 563 -31.57 2.68 10.17
N TYR A 564 -30.61 1.77 10.29
CA TYR A 564 -29.20 2.08 10.54
C TYR A 564 -28.30 1.21 9.67
N ARG A 565 -27.04 1.61 9.49
CA ARG A 565 -25.99 0.75 8.95
C ARG A 565 -24.64 1.09 9.58
N LEU A 566 -23.81 0.07 9.78
CA LEU A 566 -22.41 0.21 10.20
C LEU A 566 -21.55 0.51 8.96
N ILE A 567 -20.75 1.58 8.99
CA ILE A 567 -19.84 1.93 7.90
C ILE A 567 -18.51 1.21 8.12
N GLY A 568 -18.13 0.36 7.17
CA GLY A 568 -16.98 -0.55 7.31
C GLY A 568 -17.28 -1.75 8.21
N TYR A 569 -16.24 -2.41 8.72
CA TYR A 569 -16.30 -3.56 9.65
C TYR A 569 -17.02 -4.79 9.10
N GLU A 570 -17.15 -4.94 7.77
CA GLU A 570 -17.88 -6.06 7.17
C GLU A 570 -17.29 -7.42 7.57
N ASN A 571 -15.97 -7.52 7.68
CA ASN A 571 -15.26 -8.73 8.10
C ASN A 571 -15.18 -8.92 9.63
N ARG A 572 -15.65 -7.93 10.38
CA ARG A 572 -15.62 -7.89 11.85
C ARG A 572 -17.03 -7.93 12.47
N LYS A 573 -18.07 -8.04 11.63
CA LYS A 573 -19.47 -8.17 12.06
C LYS A 573 -19.67 -9.52 12.73
N LEU A 574 -20.28 -9.49 13.91
CA LEU A 574 -20.56 -10.67 14.73
C LEU A 574 -22.07 -10.88 14.83
N ARG A 575 -22.49 -12.11 15.12
CA ARG A 575 -23.90 -12.36 15.39
C ARG A 575 -24.25 -11.81 16.79
N PRO A 576 -25.51 -11.41 17.04
CA PRO A 576 -25.91 -10.90 18.35
C PRO A 576 -25.61 -11.85 19.51
N GLU A 577 -25.71 -13.17 19.30
CA GLU A 577 -25.38 -14.19 20.29
C GLU A 577 -23.87 -14.29 20.59
N ASP A 578 -23.01 -13.92 19.64
CA ASP A 578 -21.56 -13.97 19.79
C ASP A 578 -21.05 -12.89 20.77
N PHE A 579 -21.86 -11.84 21.03
CA PHE A 579 -21.56 -10.82 22.03
C PHE A 579 -21.26 -11.41 23.42
N LYS A 580 -21.99 -12.46 23.81
CA LYS A 580 -21.80 -13.12 25.12
C LYS A 580 -20.94 -14.39 25.03
N ASN A 581 -20.57 -14.80 23.82
CA ASN A 581 -19.82 -16.02 23.59
C ASN A 581 -18.33 -15.75 23.73
N ASP A 582 -17.78 -16.09 24.90
CA ASP A 582 -16.36 -15.92 25.22
C ASP A 582 -15.43 -16.86 24.43
N ALA A 583 -15.98 -17.81 23.66
CA ALA A 583 -15.22 -18.70 22.76
C ALA A 583 -14.99 -18.08 21.37
N ILE A 584 -15.72 -17.04 21.00
CA ILE A 584 -15.43 -16.24 19.81
C ILE A 584 -14.37 -15.23 20.23
N ASP A 585 -13.16 -15.41 19.74
CA ASP A 585 -12.10 -14.44 19.96
C ASP A 585 -12.45 -13.11 19.29
N ALA A 586 -12.11 -12.01 19.95
CA ALA A 586 -12.33 -10.66 19.43
C ALA A 586 -11.12 -9.80 19.80
N GLY A 587 -10.83 -8.82 18.94
CA GLY A 587 -9.59 -8.03 18.98
C GLY A 587 -9.15 -7.55 20.35
N GLU A 588 -7.83 -7.38 20.47
CA GLU A 588 -7.19 -6.82 21.65
C GLU A 588 -7.14 -5.29 21.57
N LEU A 589 -7.14 -4.61 22.72
CA LEU A 589 -6.97 -3.17 22.78
C LEU A 589 -5.75 -2.83 23.62
N GLY A 590 -4.77 -2.19 22.98
CA GLY A 590 -3.52 -1.75 23.58
C GLY A 590 -3.64 -0.46 24.38
N SER A 591 -2.63 -0.18 25.21
CA SER A 591 -2.49 1.11 25.91
C SER A 591 -2.53 2.27 24.92
N ASN A 592 -3.28 3.32 25.25
CA ASN A 592 -3.46 4.51 24.44
C ASN A 592 -4.06 4.27 23.02
N HIS A 593 -4.51 3.05 22.71
CA HIS A 593 -5.11 2.74 21.42
C HIS A 593 -6.51 3.39 21.33
N THR A 594 -6.84 3.93 20.15
CA THR A 594 -8.12 4.53 19.83
C THR A 594 -8.79 3.78 18.71
N VAL A 595 -10.10 3.55 18.82
CA VAL A 595 -10.90 2.96 17.74
C VAL A 595 -12.14 3.80 17.49
N THR A 596 -12.49 3.99 16.23
CA THR A 596 -13.62 4.79 15.77
C THR A 596 -14.51 3.94 14.88
N ALA A 597 -15.79 3.91 15.21
CA ALA A 597 -16.84 3.31 14.39
C ALA A 597 -17.88 4.37 14.01
N LEU A 598 -18.39 4.29 12.78
CA LEU A 598 -19.39 5.20 12.27
C LEU A 598 -20.65 4.42 11.90
N TYR A 599 -21.80 4.91 12.35
CA TYR A 599 -23.10 4.45 11.89
C TYR A 599 -23.76 5.53 11.07
N GLU A 600 -24.37 5.15 9.95
CA GLU A 600 -25.34 6.00 9.28
C GLU A 600 -26.75 5.61 9.71
N ILE A 601 -27.55 6.61 10.07
CA ILE A 601 -28.87 6.46 10.67
C ILE A 601 -29.88 7.20 9.82
N ILE A 602 -30.97 6.52 9.46
CA ILE A 602 -32.18 7.12 8.90
C ILE A 602 -33.13 7.39 10.07
N PRO A 603 -33.38 8.66 10.45
CA PRO A 603 -34.29 8.99 11.54
C PRO A 603 -35.72 8.55 11.25
N ALA A 604 -36.49 8.28 12.30
CA ALA A 604 -37.90 7.96 12.19
C ALA A 604 -38.68 9.07 11.45
N GLY A 605 -39.47 8.68 10.45
CA GLY A 605 -40.31 9.59 9.66
C GLY A 605 -39.61 10.21 8.44
N VAL A 606 -38.32 9.93 8.22
CA VAL A 606 -37.60 10.38 7.03
C VAL A 606 -37.89 9.45 5.85
N LYS A 607 -38.29 10.02 4.71
CA LYS A 607 -38.44 9.26 3.46
C LYS A 607 -37.05 8.99 2.87
N SER A 608 -36.79 7.73 2.53
CA SER A 608 -35.52 7.30 1.94
C SER A 608 -35.74 6.15 0.96
N ASN A 609 -34.99 6.17 -0.15
CA ASN A 609 -35.04 5.12 -1.17
C ASN A 609 -34.43 3.81 -0.67
N TYR A 610 -33.56 3.88 0.35
CA TYR A 610 -32.92 2.71 0.96
C TYR A 610 -33.88 1.91 1.86
N LEU A 611 -35.10 2.41 2.07
CA LEU A 611 -36.14 1.73 2.85
C LEU A 611 -36.95 0.75 2.02
N ALA A 612 -36.94 0.87 0.68
CA ALA A 612 -37.69 -0.03 -0.20
C ALA A 612 -37.13 -1.48 -0.17
N GLU A 613 -35.90 -1.64 0.29
CA GLU A 613 -35.24 -2.94 0.48
C GLU A 613 -35.46 -3.51 1.88
N GLN A 614 -36.20 -2.82 2.77
CA GLN A 614 -36.52 -3.33 4.09
C GLN A 614 -37.57 -4.44 4.00
N PRO A 615 -37.48 -5.48 4.84
CA PRO A 615 -38.48 -6.53 4.88
C PRO A 615 -39.86 -5.96 5.24
N ASP A 616 -40.90 -6.49 4.60
CA ASP A 616 -42.30 -6.17 4.92
C ASP A 616 -42.59 -6.41 6.41
N ASP A 617 -43.65 -5.75 6.90
CA ASP A 617 -44.13 -5.95 8.26
C ASP A 617 -44.33 -7.45 8.55
N LEU A 618 -43.79 -7.90 9.68
CA LEU A 618 -43.82 -9.30 10.06
C LEU A 618 -45.27 -9.75 10.32
N LYS A 619 -45.75 -10.72 9.54
CA LYS A 619 -47.12 -11.25 9.64
C LYS A 619 -47.52 -11.70 11.06
N TYR A 620 -46.57 -12.27 11.80
CA TYR A 620 -46.83 -12.90 13.11
C TYR A 620 -46.25 -12.13 14.31
N THR A 621 -45.57 -11.01 14.06
CA THR A 621 -44.86 -10.25 15.11
C THR A 621 -45.22 -8.78 15.02
N LYS A 622 -45.65 -8.19 16.14
CA LYS A 622 -45.87 -6.74 16.24
C LYS A 622 -44.88 -6.15 17.22
N THR A 623 -44.08 -5.19 16.75
CA THR A 623 -43.11 -4.47 17.58
C THR A 623 -43.82 -3.28 18.23
N GLU A 624 -44.28 -3.44 19.46
CA GLU A 624 -44.87 -2.36 20.24
C GLU A 624 -43.76 -1.54 20.91
N PRO A 625 -43.68 -0.22 20.67
CA PRO A 625 -42.70 0.62 21.35
C PRO A 625 -42.93 0.60 22.87
N SER A 626 -41.86 0.51 23.66
CA SER A 626 -41.96 0.53 25.13
C SER A 626 -42.80 1.72 25.64
N SER A 627 -43.65 1.48 26.65
CA SER A 627 -44.48 2.49 27.31
C SER A 627 -43.66 3.49 28.15
N ASN A 628 -42.38 3.21 28.39
CA ASN A 628 -41.47 4.10 29.09
C ASN A 628 -41.03 5.28 28.21
N ASN A 629 -40.75 6.43 28.84
CA ASN A 629 -40.31 7.67 28.20
C ASN A 629 -38.82 7.62 27.78
N TYR A 630 -38.44 6.71 26.89
CA TYR A 630 -37.11 6.70 26.25
C TYR A 630 -37.07 7.59 24.99
N SER A 631 -37.88 8.65 24.94
CA SER A 631 -37.99 9.52 23.76
C SER A 631 -36.68 10.25 23.46
N ASN A 632 -35.84 10.47 24.47
CA ASN A 632 -34.60 11.22 24.33
C ASN A 632 -33.40 10.32 24.02
N GLU A 633 -33.60 9.01 23.86
CA GLU A 633 -32.52 8.04 23.63
C GLU A 633 -32.52 7.60 22.16
N LEU A 634 -31.36 7.72 21.51
CA LEU A 634 -31.15 7.25 20.14
C LEU A 634 -30.83 5.76 20.10
N ALA A 635 -29.92 5.33 20.98
CA ALA A 635 -29.42 3.96 21.05
C ALA A 635 -28.78 3.68 22.42
N THR A 636 -28.53 2.41 22.72
CA THR A 636 -27.73 1.95 23.87
C THR A 636 -26.54 1.15 23.38
N ILE A 637 -25.34 1.49 23.85
CA ILE A 637 -24.10 0.75 23.59
C ILE A 637 -23.82 -0.17 24.77
N LYS A 638 -23.56 -1.44 24.47
CA LYS A 638 -22.97 -2.41 25.38
C LYS A 638 -21.56 -2.74 24.89
N PHE A 639 -20.59 -2.56 25.77
CA PHE A 639 -19.18 -2.83 25.51
C PHE A 639 -18.72 -3.95 26.43
N ARG A 640 -18.20 -5.03 25.87
CA ARG A 640 -17.73 -6.20 26.62
C ARG A 640 -16.24 -6.40 26.40
N TYR A 641 -15.51 -6.70 27.47
CA TYR A 641 -14.07 -6.95 27.42
C TYR A 641 -13.60 -7.87 28.55
N LYS A 642 -12.44 -8.51 28.39
CA LYS A 642 -11.74 -9.24 29.47
C LYS A 642 -10.48 -8.47 29.88
N LYS A 643 -10.11 -8.55 31.16
CA LYS A 643 -8.78 -8.08 31.59
C LYS A 643 -7.68 -8.91 30.88
N PRO A 644 -6.47 -8.37 30.64
CA PRO A 644 -5.41 -9.08 29.92
C PRO A 644 -5.15 -10.49 30.47
N ASP A 645 -4.96 -10.58 31.80
CA ASP A 645 -4.73 -11.84 32.51
C ASP A 645 -6.02 -12.49 33.07
N GLY A 646 -7.19 -11.97 32.69
CA GLY A 646 -8.48 -12.44 33.20
C GLY A 646 -9.27 -13.24 32.17
N ASP A 647 -10.03 -14.23 32.64
CA ASP A 647 -10.89 -15.04 31.76
C ASP A 647 -12.38 -14.68 31.87
N LYS A 648 -12.72 -13.78 32.81
CA LYS A 648 -14.08 -13.28 33.00
C LYS A 648 -14.30 -11.97 32.25
N SER A 649 -15.36 -11.95 31.45
CA SER A 649 -15.80 -10.76 30.73
C SER A 649 -16.50 -9.76 31.64
N ILE A 650 -16.26 -8.47 31.39
CA ILE A 650 -16.84 -7.31 32.05
C ILE A 650 -17.66 -6.56 31.01
N GLU A 651 -18.86 -6.13 31.37
CA GLU A 651 -19.77 -5.38 30.49
C GLU A 651 -19.93 -3.95 31.00
N MET A 652 -19.84 -2.98 30.09
CA MET A 652 -20.14 -1.57 30.28
C MET A 652 -21.35 -1.21 29.43
N VAL A 653 -22.22 -0.35 29.96
CA VAL A 653 -23.43 0.11 29.25
C VAL A 653 -23.46 1.62 29.22
N GLN A 654 -23.70 2.21 28.04
CA GLN A 654 -23.83 3.65 27.85
C GLN A 654 -25.00 3.96 26.92
N THR A 655 -25.90 4.82 27.37
CA THR A 655 -27.00 5.35 26.56
C THR A 655 -26.52 6.52 25.71
N ILE A 656 -26.98 6.58 24.46
CA ILE A 656 -26.74 7.69 23.53
C ILE A 656 -28.00 8.55 23.47
N GLU A 657 -27.86 9.83 23.80
CA GLU A 657 -28.95 10.80 23.65
C GLU A 657 -29.25 11.06 22.16
N ASN A 658 -30.53 11.25 21.83
CA ASN A 658 -30.96 11.73 20.52
C ASN A 658 -30.74 13.24 20.38
N LYS A 659 -29.47 13.63 20.39
CA LYS A 659 -29.03 15.02 20.27
C LYS A 659 -28.07 15.17 19.11
N SER A 660 -28.62 15.54 17.95
CA SER A 660 -27.82 15.83 16.76
C SER A 660 -27.30 17.26 16.77
N VAL A 661 -26.04 17.43 16.40
CA VAL A 661 -25.42 18.72 16.10
C VAL A 661 -25.38 18.90 14.58
N ALA A 662 -25.53 20.13 14.09
CA ALA A 662 -25.36 20.39 12.66
C ALA A 662 -23.91 20.12 12.23
N LEU A 663 -23.68 19.55 11.05
CA LEU A 663 -22.33 19.15 10.59
C LEU A 663 -21.31 20.29 10.65
N GLU A 664 -21.69 21.52 10.28
CA GLU A 664 -20.80 22.69 10.36
C GLU A 664 -20.36 23.03 11.79
N LYS A 665 -21.17 22.65 12.80
CA LYS A 665 -20.94 22.87 14.23
C LYS A 665 -20.43 21.63 14.96
N SER A 666 -20.30 20.49 14.29
CA SER A 666 -19.76 19.27 14.89
C SER A 666 -18.27 19.43 15.19
N SER A 667 -17.72 18.51 15.99
CA SER A 667 -16.29 18.46 16.26
C SER A 667 -15.48 18.29 14.97
N ASP A 668 -14.24 18.78 15.00
CA ASP A 668 -13.29 18.61 13.91
C ASP A 668 -13.06 17.12 13.61
N ASP A 669 -13.00 16.29 14.65
CA ASP A 669 -12.87 14.84 14.51
C ASP A 669 -14.07 14.21 13.81
N MET A 670 -15.30 14.66 14.10
CA MET A 670 -16.51 14.20 13.38
C MET A 670 -16.45 14.57 11.90
N LYS A 671 -16.04 15.81 11.58
CA LYS A 671 -15.91 16.26 10.19
C LYS A 671 -14.86 15.44 9.46
N PHE A 672 -13.68 15.28 10.07
CA PHE A 672 -12.57 14.55 9.47
C PHE A 672 -12.88 13.07 9.29
N SER A 673 -13.37 12.38 10.32
CA SER A 673 -13.72 10.96 10.22
C SER A 673 -14.81 10.72 9.18
N SER A 674 -15.78 11.63 9.08
CA SER A 674 -16.83 11.56 8.06
C SER A 674 -16.28 11.79 6.66
N ALA A 675 -15.34 12.73 6.47
CA ALA A 675 -14.71 12.95 5.17
C ALA A 675 -13.87 11.74 4.71
N VAL A 676 -13.13 11.10 5.62
CA VAL A 676 -12.38 9.87 5.35
C VAL A 676 -13.32 8.72 4.96
N ALA A 677 -14.38 8.51 5.73
CA ALA A 677 -15.38 7.49 5.42
C ALA A 677 -16.06 7.75 4.08
N TRP A 678 -16.41 9.00 3.80
CA TRP A 678 -17.02 9.41 2.54
C TRP A 678 -16.11 9.10 1.34
N PHE A 679 -14.82 9.42 1.45
CA PHE A 679 -13.85 9.08 0.42
C PHE A 679 -13.70 7.57 0.23
N GLY A 680 -13.65 6.80 1.32
CA GLY A 680 -13.64 5.33 1.26
C GLY A 680 -14.85 4.77 0.52
N LEU A 681 -16.06 5.22 0.88
CA LEU A 681 -17.30 4.82 0.22
C LEU A 681 -17.33 5.22 -1.27
N LYS A 682 -16.72 6.36 -1.63
CA LYS A 682 -16.54 6.80 -3.02
C LYS A 682 -15.59 5.88 -3.78
N LEU A 683 -14.41 5.58 -3.23
CA LEU A 683 -13.44 4.67 -3.86
C LEU A 683 -14.02 3.28 -4.08
N ARG A 684 -14.86 2.81 -3.15
CA ARG A 684 -15.60 1.55 -3.27
C ARG A 684 -16.79 1.59 -4.23
N ASP A 685 -17.08 2.76 -4.79
CA ASP A 685 -18.25 3.00 -5.63
C ASP A 685 -19.56 2.55 -4.96
N SER A 686 -19.72 2.90 -3.68
CA SER A 686 -20.91 2.58 -2.90
C SER A 686 -22.19 3.07 -3.61
N LYS A 687 -23.23 2.24 -3.56
CA LYS A 687 -24.57 2.56 -4.07
C LYS A 687 -25.44 3.25 -3.02
N LEU A 688 -24.96 3.34 -1.79
CA LEU A 688 -25.69 3.80 -0.62
C LEU A 688 -25.32 5.25 -0.23
N ILE A 689 -24.53 5.92 -1.06
CA ILE A 689 -24.22 7.36 -0.96
C ILE A 689 -24.79 8.09 -2.17
N ALA A 690 -25.46 9.23 -1.95
CA ALA A 690 -26.00 10.05 -3.02
C ALA A 690 -24.97 11.02 -3.60
N ASP A 691 -24.21 11.69 -2.72
CA ASP A 691 -23.16 12.62 -3.11
C ASP A 691 -21.80 11.91 -3.17
N LYS A 692 -21.06 12.13 -4.26
CA LYS A 692 -19.71 11.60 -4.53
C LYS A 692 -18.73 12.73 -4.90
N SER A 693 -19.03 13.99 -4.60
CA SER A 693 -18.14 15.13 -4.93
C SER A 693 -16.82 15.05 -4.17
N SER A 694 -15.70 15.07 -4.89
CA SER A 694 -14.38 15.16 -4.26
C SER A 694 -14.16 16.53 -3.63
N GLU A 695 -14.74 17.58 -4.20
CA GLU A 695 -14.61 18.96 -3.72
C GLU A 695 -15.23 19.10 -2.33
N GLU A 696 -16.43 18.56 -2.11
CA GLU A 696 -17.09 18.60 -0.80
C GLU A 696 -16.39 17.69 0.22
N ILE A 697 -15.86 16.53 -0.20
CA ILE A 697 -15.00 15.68 0.65
C ILE A 697 -13.77 16.47 1.12
N VAL A 698 -13.05 17.11 0.20
CA VAL A 698 -11.85 17.91 0.51
C VAL A 698 -12.18 19.07 1.43
N LYS A 699 -13.29 19.77 1.16
CA LYS A 699 -13.76 20.89 2.00
C LYS A 699 -14.05 20.43 3.42
N LEU A 700 -14.78 19.34 3.60
CA LEU A 700 -15.10 18.79 4.91
C LEU A 700 -13.82 18.31 5.64
N ALA A 701 -12.92 17.64 4.93
CA ALA A 701 -11.63 17.21 5.47
C ALA A 701 -10.77 18.39 5.95
N LYS A 702 -10.73 19.49 5.18
CA LYS A 702 -10.04 20.73 5.57
C LYS A 702 -10.65 21.38 6.81
N GLN A 703 -11.99 21.40 6.91
CA GLN A 703 -12.67 21.91 8.11
C GLN A 703 -12.38 21.06 9.35
N GLY A 704 -12.21 19.75 9.19
CA GLY A 704 -11.86 18.83 10.28
C GLY A 704 -10.35 18.66 10.54
N ASN A 705 -9.49 19.39 9.82
CA ASN A 705 -8.04 19.24 9.93
C ASN A 705 -7.51 19.92 11.20
N SER A 706 -7.72 19.30 12.35
CA SER A 706 -7.13 19.71 13.63
C SER A 706 -6.21 18.63 14.20
N ASN A 707 -5.27 19.06 15.05
CA ASN A 707 -4.28 18.20 15.72
C ASN A 707 -3.39 17.38 14.76
N ASP A 708 -3.05 17.93 13.59
CA ASP A 708 -2.23 17.27 12.56
C ASP A 708 -0.75 17.66 12.62
N SER A 709 -0.11 17.53 13.79
CA SER A 709 1.32 17.88 13.94
C SER A 709 2.24 17.08 13.01
N GLU A 710 1.78 15.93 12.54
CA GLU A 710 2.54 14.98 11.73
C GLU A 710 2.22 15.06 10.23
N GLY A 711 1.19 15.79 9.84
CA GLY A 711 0.83 15.98 8.44
C GLY A 711 0.06 14.81 7.79
N TYR A 712 -0.41 13.81 8.54
CA TYR A 712 -1.18 12.70 7.96
C TYR A 712 -2.55 13.15 7.44
N LYS A 713 -3.24 14.03 8.18
CA LYS A 713 -4.54 14.57 7.72
C LYS A 713 -4.35 15.47 6.50
N ALA A 714 -3.28 16.26 6.47
CA ALA A 714 -2.89 17.05 5.30
C ALA A 714 -2.51 16.18 4.09
N GLU A 715 -1.81 15.07 4.30
CA GLU A 715 -1.52 14.09 3.25
C GLU A 715 -2.82 13.51 2.66
N PHE A 716 -3.76 13.09 3.51
CA PHE A 716 -5.07 12.61 3.07
C PHE A 716 -5.76 13.63 2.17
N ILE A 717 -5.84 14.89 2.59
CA ILE A 717 -6.45 15.97 1.81
C ILE A 717 -5.79 16.08 0.43
N ARG A 718 -4.45 16.08 0.36
CA ARG A 718 -3.71 16.11 -0.91
C ARG A 718 -3.98 14.90 -1.79
N LEU A 719 -4.10 13.71 -1.20
CA LEU A 719 -4.41 12.48 -1.93
C LEU A 719 -5.80 12.54 -2.55
N VAL A 720 -6.80 13.03 -1.82
CA VAL A 720 -8.16 13.23 -2.36
C VAL A 720 -8.15 14.28 -3.49
N GLU A 721 -7.43 15.39 -3.33
CA GLU A 721 -7.26 16.41 -4.39
C GLU A 721 -6.55 15.86 -5.64
N GLY A 722 -5.58 14.96 -5.44
CA GLY A 722 -4.82 14.30 -6.50
C GLY A 722 -5.56 13.17 -7.22
N ALA A 723 -6.63 12.64 -6.63
CA ALA A 723 -7.40 11.50 -7.11
C ALA A 723 -8.33 11.82 -8.30
N LYS A 724 -7.83 12.59 -9.29
CA LYS A 724 -8.58 13.13 -10.45
C LYS A 724 -9.32 12.09 -11.27
N GLN A 725 -8.84 10.84 -11.29
CA GLN A 725 -9.50 9.74 -11.99
C GLN A 725 -10.87 9.36 -11.40
N TYR A 726 -11.18 9.85 -10.20
CA TYR A 726 -12.47 9.68 -9.54
C TYR A 726 -13.30 10.98 -9.47
N ASN A 727 -12.81 12.08 -10.06
CA ASN A 727 -13.50 13.37 -10.07
C ASN A 727 -14.49 13.46 -11.22
#